data_AF-A0A0C5VS57-F1
#
_entry.id   AF-A0A0C5VS57-F1
#
_cell.length_a   1.000
_cell.length_b   1.000
_cell.length_c   1.000
_cell.angle_alpha   90.00
_cell.angle_beta   90.00
_cell.angle_gamma   90.00
#
_symmetry.space_group_name_H-M   'P 1'
#
loop_
_entity.id
_entity.type
_entity.pdbx_description
1 polymer ?
#
loop_
_entity_poly.entity_id
_entity_poly.type
_entity_poly.pdbx_seq_one_letter_code
_entity_poly.pdbx_strand_id
1 'polypeptide(L)'
;MNKTKNSHFGALVVWWLLLSTPVFSAAETSGQPLDVRILIDISGSMVENDPNNLRIPALNLLIDLLPDNTRAGVWTFGRYVNMLVPYGNVDDQWRINARRQASKINSLGQRTALGSVLEKSAFDFTTSGNGVHPQFILLSDGMADISPELAANIRERNRILNQVLPRFKRQQAPIHTIALSAQADLPLLRQLSMQTQGLSEQVNNADDLMSVFLRIFDTAVPSEQVPIKANAFTIDSHVNEMTVLVFRDALAKPIKLISPNGEVFAADSDTRLVTWKSTDKYDLVTIKSPAEGAWVIDGRVQADSRVTVVSDVMLVLENLPVVMFPGQNNRLEAFLNAREGVVSADEFLQMMNINLTASPDQPDQKLIVAQMVLNGDRFSVPLDHFLKQPGNYTLEVALDGQTFQRRISRTISVQSHVSAETTVEGNHYRIRIYANNPAIDVGRSTVTATVKNATVQQSLEFNWNASGYWQADVGPYTESVTLEPTLNIYLQGALADGITIAPQQLNFPIGSTQPMTMDAEVMVQPEKSPQTNLPPAKFAIETVAEIPKEDALKRQEQRALETPGAKDNWLNGSSGSDENSLGIGTMLLWSLPGILVLGGFAAAYVFINRRRAEMNSSRDAMEQEIRELDEAAETRRQQQEQGQDESVAVEERTPVDAEEVEEPDGPLIDGLLSDDEDFGSLEDLDHFRDDNDKLSEDEEDVFDLGDLSDLSDELEDDKEDSKTP
;
A
#
# COMPACT_ATOMS: atom_id res chain seq x y z
N MET A 1 -33.55 -78.94 -29.87
CA MET A 1 -33.95 -78.84 -31.29
C MET A 1 -34.46 -77.43 -31.55
N ASN A 2 -33.77 -76.74 -32.46
CA ASN A 2 -34.10 -75.55 -33.24
C ASN A 2 -35.40 -74.73 -33.04
N LYS A 3 -35.17 -73.41 -33.07
CA LYS A 3 -35.85 -72.34 -33.86
C LYS A 3 -36.97 -71.48 -33.23
N THR A 4 -36.61 -70.18 -33.13
CA THR A 4 -37.26 -68.97 -33.69
C THR A 4 -38.37 -68.20 -32.95
N LYS A 5 -38.14 -66.87 -32.95
CA LYS A 5 -39.05 -65.68 -33.08
C LYS A 5 -39.49 -64.90 -31.83
N ASN A 6 -38.87 -63.70 -31.73
CA ASN A 6 -39.34 -62.33 -31.42
C ASN A 6 -40.74 -62.14 -30.78
N SER A 7 -40.84 -61.30 -29.72
CA SER A 7 -41.11 -59.84 -29.84
C SER A 7 -41.47 -59.14 -28.51
N HIS A 8 -41.10 -57.85 -28.43
CA HIS A 8 -41.53 -56.74 -27.55
C HIS A 8 -40.83 -56.58 -26.18
N PHE A 9 -39.87 -55.66 -26.04
CA PHE A 9 -39.95 -54.18 -25.87
C PHE A 9 -40.40 -53.74 -24.46
N GLY A 10 -39.45 -53.20 -23.69
CA GLY A 10 -39.62 -52.59 -22.38
C GLY A 10 -38.28 -52.02 -21.96
N ALA A 11 -37.99 -50.81 -22.44
CA ALA A 11 -36.71 -50.14 -22.35
C ALA A 11 -36.29 -49.85 -20.90
N LEU A 12 -35.06 -50.25 -20.60
CA LEU A 12 -34.34 -50.06 -19.36
C LEU A 12 -33.47 -48.80 -19.55
N VAL A 13 -34.00 -47.63 -19.14
CA VAL A 13 -33.23 -46.37 -19.16
C VAL A 13 -32.33 -46.38 -17.93
N VAL A 14 -31.07 -46.75 -18.17
CA VAL A 14 -29.96 -46.68 -17.21
C VAL A 14 -29.62 -45.21 -16.99
N TRP A 15 -29.73 -44.78 -15.73
CA TRP A 15 -29.16 -43.54 -15.23
C TRP A 15 -27.64 -43.51 -15.46
N TRP A 16 -27.18 -42.63 -16.33
CA TRP A 16 -25.79 -42.17 -16.36
C TRP A 16 -25.76 -40.80 -15.68
N LEU A 17 -25.51 -40.81 -14.37
CA LEU A 17 -25.27 -39.59 -13.59
C LEU A 17 -23.80 -39.19 -13.84
N LEU A 18 -23.60 -38.28 -14.78
CA LEU A 18 -22.32 -37.59 -14.99
C LEU A 18 -22.01 -36.79 -13.71
N LEU A 19 -21.07 -37.29 -12.90
CA LEU A 19 -20.39 -36.50 -11.88
C LEU A 19 -19.52 -35.44 -12.59
N SER A 20 -20.10 -34.28 -12.85
CA SER A 20 -19.32 -33.07 -13.11
C SER A 20 -18.87 -32.50 -11.78
N THR A 21 -17.74 -32.98 -11.25
CA THR A 21 -17.03 -32.24 -10.20
C THR A 21 -16.54 -30.92 -10.81
N PRO A 22 -16.85 -29.75 -10.23
CA PRO A 22 -16.17 -28.54 -10.64
C PRO A 22 -14.70 -28.71 -10.30
N VAL A 23 -13.87 -28.89 -11.33
CA VAL A 23 -12.44 -28.70 -11.21
C VAL A 23 -12.28 -27.21 -10.95
N PHE A 24 -11.98 -26.85 -9.70
CA PHE A 24 -11.42 -25.53 -9.43
C PHE A 24 -10.09 -25.50 -10.17
N SER A 25 -10.03 -24.78 -11.28
CA SER A 25 -8.75 -24.40 -11.88
C SER A 25 -7.98 -23.64 -10.80
N ALA A 26 -6.95 -24.28 -10.24
CA ALA A 26 -5.83 -23.56 -9.68
C ALA A 26 -5.34 -22.63 -10.79
N ALA A 27 -5.48 -21.33 -10.57
CA ALA A 27 -4.98 -20.35 -11.52
C ALA A 27 -3.48 -20.57 -11.67
N GLU A 28 -3.05 -20.95 -12.87
CA GLU A 28 -1.65 -20.98 -13.27
C GLU A 28 -1.06 -19.59 -13.01
N THR A 29 -0.33 -19.45 -11.90
CA THR A 29 0.35 -18.20 -11.55
C THR A 29 1.80 -18.33 -12.00
N SER A 30 2.00 -18.49 -13.31
CA SER A 30 3.35 -18.44 -13.91
C SER A 30 3.32 -17.61 -15.18
N GLY A 31 3.68 -16.32 -15.08
CA GLY A 31 4.17 -15.54 -16.22
C GLY A 31 3.46 -14.24 -16.57
N GLN A 32 2.37 -13.83 -15.89
CA GLN A 32 1.82 -12.49 -16.11
C GLN A 32 2.76 -11.43 -15.47
N PRO A 33 3.17 -10.38 -16.21
CA PRO A 33 4.00 -9.34 -15.64
C PRO A 33 3.24 -8.63 -14.52
N LEU A 34 3.92 -8.50 -13.36
CA LEU A 34 3.43 -7.72 -12.21
C LEU A 34 2.96 -6.34 -12.68
N ASP A 35 1.88 -5.83 -12.11
CA ASP A 35 1.37 -4.48 -12.39
C ASP A 35 1.16 -3.74 -11.06
N VAL A 36 1.89 -2.65 -10.84
CA VAL A 36 1.89 -1.89 -9.59
C VAL A 36 1.56 -0.42 -9.85
N ARG A 37 0.52 0.09 -9.20
CA ARG A 37 0.01 1.45 -9.41
C ARG A 37 0.03 2.22 -8.09
N ILE A 38 0.87 3.23 -8.03
CA ILE A 38 1.11 3.99 -6.79
C ILE A 38 0.33 5.30 -6.86
N LEU A 39 -0.55 5.54 -5.89
CA LEU A 39 -1.41 6.72 -5.81
C LEU A 39 -1.01 7.55 -4.59
N ILE A 40 -0.58 8.78 -4.81
CA ILE A 40 0.00 9.64 -3.77
C ILE A 40 -0.82 10.92 -3.61
N ASP A 41 -1.35 11.11 -2.41
CA ASP A 41 -2.01 12.34 -2.02
C ASP A 41 -1.00 13.51 -1.96
N ILE A 42 -1.38 14.63 -2.56
CA ILE A 42 -0.61 15.88 -2.55
C ILE A 42 -1.43 17.04 -2.01
N SER A 43 -2.52 16.75 -1.28
CA SER A 43 -3.41 17.73 -0.66
C SER A 43 -2.70 18.60 0.39
N GLY A 44 -3.32 19.73 0.75
CA GLY A 44 -2.74 20.69 1.68
C GLY A 44 -2.54 20.16 3.10
N SER A 45 -3.32 19.16 3.55
CA SER A 45 -3.13 18.52 4.86
C SER A 45 -1.80 17.78 4.97
N MET A 46 -1.20 17.40 3.84
CA MET A 46 0.11 16.75 3.79
C MET A 46 1.22 17.66 4.32
N VAL A 47 1.02 18.98 4.41
CA VAL A 47 1.96 19.89 5.08
C VAL A 47 2.09 19.55 6.57
N GLU A 48 0.99 19.12 7.20
CA GLU A 48 0.95 18.78 8.63
C GLU A 48 1.30 17.31 8.86
N ASN A 49 0.75 16.40 8.03
CA ASN A 49 0.89 14.96 8.22
C ASN A 49 2.19 14.37 7.66
N ASP A 50 2.83 15.06 6.70
CA ASP A 50 4.14 14.69 6.13
C ASP A 50 5.02 15.94 5.89
N PRO A 51 5.41 16.66 6.96
CA PRO A 51 6.09 17.96 6.87
C PRO A 51 7.46 17.86 6.19
N ASN A 52 8.10 16.70 6.26
CA ASN A 52 9.41 16.44 5.68
C ASN A 52 9.33 15.83 4.27
N ASN A 53 8.12 15.65 3.72
CA ASN A 53 7.87 15.00 2.43
C ASN A 53 8.49 13.59 2.32
N LEU A 54 8.40 12.78 3.39
CA LEU A 54 8.91 11.41 3.49
C LEU A 54 8.27 10.46 2.47
N ARG A 55 7.15 10.84 1.86
CA ARG A 55 6.62 10.14 0.67
C ARG A 55 7.59 10.11 -0.51
N ILE A 56 8.47 11.12 -0.66
CA ILE A 56 9.47 11.16 -1.73
C ILE A 56 10.55 10.07 -1.54
N PRO A 57 11.27 9.99 -0.41
CA PRO A 57 12.22 8.92 -0.18
C PRO A 57 11.56 7.53 -0.16
N ALA A 58 10.34 7.40 0.37
CA ALA A 58 9.58 6.14 0.33
C ALA A 58 9.25 5.72 -1.10
N LEU A 59 8.72 6.62 -1.94
CA LEU A 59 8.45 6.34 -3.36
C LEU A 59 9.75 5.99 -4.11
N ASN A 60 10.84 6.72 -3.87
CA ASN A 60 12.12 6.43 -4.50
C ASN A 60 12.62 5.03 -4.15
N LEU A 61 12.45 4.60 -2.91
CA LEU A 61 12.80 3.25 -2.48
C LEU A 61 11.97 2.20 -3.24
N LEU A 62 10.65 2.39 -3.37
CA LEU A 62 9.82 1.49 -4.17
C LEU A 62 10.24 1.45 -5.64
N ILE A 63 10.50 2.62 -6.24
CA ILE A 63 10.96 2.73 -7.62
C ILE A 63 12.23 1.92 -7.83
N ASP A 64 13.15 1.85 -6.87
CA ASP A 64 14.37 1.06 -7.01
C ASP A 64 14.17 -0.43 -6.74
N LEU A 65 13.16 -0.81 -5.94
CA LEU A 65 12.89 -2.20 -5.56
C LEU A 65 11.97 -2.94 -6.54
N LEU A 66 11.20 -2.24 -7.37
CA LEU A 66 10.35 -2.86 -8.39
C LEU A 66 11.20 -3.78 -9.28
N PRO A 67 10.83 -5.05 -9.55
CA PRO A 67 11.56 -5.90 -10.47
C PRO A 67 11.50 -5.35 -11.90
N ASP A 68 12.53 -5.65 -12.70
CA ASP A 68 12.52 -5.35 -14.14
C ASP A 68 11.32 -6.04 -14.83
N ASN A 69 10.84 -5.44 -15.91
CA ASN A 69 9.68 -5.93 -16.68
C ASN A 69 8.34 -5.98 -15.90
N THR A 70 8.30 -5.41 -14.68
CA THR A 70 7.05 -5.03 -14.01
C THR A 70 6.41 -3.87 -14.76
N ARG A 71 5.09 -3.81 -14.86
CA ARG A 71 4.39 -2.60 -15.31
C ARG A 71 4.11 -1.71 -14.12
N ALA A 72 4.48 -0.44 -14.20
CA ALA A 72 4.26 0.48 -13.09
C ALA A 72 3.96 1.91 -13.55
N GLY A 73 3.24 2.65 -12.71
CA GLY A 73 2.97 4.07 -12.86
C GLY A 73 2.72 4.74 -11.52
N VAL A 74 2.88 6.06 -11.48
CA VAL A 74 2.65 6.87 -10.27
C VAL A 74 1.68 8.00 -10.59
N TRP A 75 0.62 8.09 -9.81
CA TRP A 75 -0.36 9.16 -9.88
C TRP A 75 -0.28 10.02 -8.63
N THR A 76 -0.29 11.33 -8.81
CA THR A 76 -0.53 12.28 -7.72
C THR A 76 -1.92 12.84 -7.82
N PHE A 77 -2.54 13.12 -6.68
CA PHE A 77 -3.89 13.68 -6.65
C PHE A 77 -4.07 14.70 -5.54
N GLY A 78 -4.75 15.79 -5.91
CA GLY A 78 -5.46 16.68 -5.00
C GLY A 78 -6.85 16.87 -5.58
N ARG A 79 -7.22 18.09 -5.97
CA ARG A 79 -8.42 18.38 -6.78
C ARG A 79 -8.35 17.74 -8.16
N TYR A 80 -7.15 17.70 -8.73
CA TYR A 80 -6.88 17.09 -10.03
C TYR A 80 -5.93 15.91 -9.87
N VAL A 81 -6.04 14.97 -10.79
CA VAL A 81 -5.22 13.76 -10.85
C VAL A 81 -4.22 13.94 -11.99
N ASN A 82 -2.95 13.70 -11.68
CA ASN A 82 -1.85 13.75 -12.64
C ASN A 82 -1.13 12.40 -12.65
N MET A 83 -0.90 11.83 -13.83
CA MET A 83 0.02 10.71 -13.99
C MET A 83 1.45 11.27 -13.92
N LEU A 84 2.00 11.35 -12.72
CA LEU A 84 3.31 11.94 -12.45
C LEU A 84 4.43 11.13 -13.11
N VAL A 85 4.35 9.80 -13.01
CA VAL A 85 5.24 8.88 -13.71
C VAL A 85 4.40 8.11 -14.73
N PRO A 86 4.72 8.20 -16.04
CA PRO A 86 4.02 7.47 -17.07
C PRO A 86 3.96 5.97 -16.78
N TYR A 87 2.78 5.38 -16.98
CA TYR A 87 2.60 3.94 -16.89
C TYR A 87 3.40 3.24 -18.00
N GLY A 88 4.19 2.23 -17.64
CA GLY A 88 4.99 1.48 -18.60
C GLY A 88 5.82 0.37 -17.95
N ASN A 89 6.63 -0.31 -18.75
CA ASN A 89 7.56 -1.32 -18.25
C ASN A 89 8.68 -0.66 -17.44
N VAL A 90 8.98 -1.26 -16.30
CA VAL A 90 10.06 -0.84 -15.41
C VAL A 90 11.39 -1.33 -16.01
N ASP A 91 12.21 -0.36 -16.36
CA ASP A 91 13.61 -0.50 -16.77
C ASP A 91 14.44 0.66 -16.19
N ASP A 92 15.75 0.68 -16.46
CA ASP A 92 16.66 1.73 -15.97
C ASP A 92 16.22 3.15 -16.39
N GLN A 93 15.72 3.30 -17.62
CA GLN A 93 15.31 4.58 -18.17
C GLN A 93 14.03 5.09 -17.50
N TRP A 94 13.09 4.18 -17.24
CA TRP A 94 11.88 4.42 -16.47
C TRP A 94 12.24 4.82 -15.04
N ARG A 95 13.15 4.10 -14.35
CA ARG A 95 13.59 4.44 -12.97
C ARG A 95 14.25 5.81 -12.89
N ILE A 96 15.09 6.17 -13.86
CA ILE A 96 15.70 7.50 -13.93
C ILE A 96 14.62 8.58 -14.08
N ASN A 97 13.66 8.38 -14.99
CA ASN A 97 12.56 9.31 -15.15
C ASN A 97 11.68 9.39 -13.90
N ALA A 98 11.31 8.25 -13.32
CA ALA A 98 10.45 8.14 -12.16
C ALA A 98 11.02 8.91 -10.97
N ARG A 99 12.32 8.75 -10.66
CA ARG A 99 13.00 9.51 -9.60
C ARG A 99 12.98 11.03 -9.83
N ARG A 100 13.22 11.45 -11.08
CA ARG A 100 13.17 12.87 -11.47
C ARG A 100 11.76 13.46 -11.36
N GLN A 101 10.72 12.67 -11.58
CA GLN A 101 9.34 13.13 -11.38
C GLN A 101 8.95 13.09 -9.90
N ALA A 102 9.37 12.07 -9.15
CA ALA A 102 9.14 11.94 -7.72
C ALA A 102 9.66 13.17 -6.94
N SER A 103 10.79 13.76 -7.35
CA SER A 103 11.31 14.98 -6.73
C SER A 103 10.45 16.22 -6.94
N LYS A 104 9.40 16.16 -7.78
CA LYS A 104 8.45 17.27 -8.02
C LYS A 104 7.22 17.18 -7.12
N ILE A 105 7.07 16.10 -6.36
CA ILE A 105 5.98 15.94 -5.39
C ILE A 105 6.08 17.09 -4.37
N ASN A 106 4.95 17.70 -4.08
CA ASN A 106 4.79 18.78 -3.12
C ASN A 106 3.41 18.65 -2.45
N SER A 107 3.07 19.54 -1.52
CA SER A 107 1.79 19.54 -0.79
C SER A 107 0.92 20.74 -1.19
N LEU A 108 0.98 21.16 -2.47
CA LEU A 108 0.26 22.33 -2.98
C LEU A 108 -1.13 21.99 -3.56
N GLY A 109 -1.49 20.71 -3.58
CA GLY A 109 -2.82 20.27 -4.00
C GLY A 109 -3.88 20.83 -3.06
N GLN A 110 -4.92 21.43 -3.61
CA GLN A 110 -6.14 21.67 -2.86
C GLN A 110 -6.99 20.41 -2.92
N ARG A 111 -7.76 20.07 -1.88
CA ARG A 111 -8.74 18.97 -1.91
C ARG A 111 -8.10 17.59 -2.11
N THR A 112 -8.92 16.54 -2.00
CA THR A 112 -8.56 15.12 -2.05
C THR A 112 -9.57 14.36 -2.91
N ALA A 113 -9.39 14.40 -4.24
CA ALA A 113 -10.27 13.74 -5.20
C ALA A 113 -10.01 12.23 -5.32
N LEU A 114 -10.23 11.50 -4.21
CA LEU A 114 -9.94 10.08 -4.07
C LEU A 114 -10.63 9.21 -5.14
N GLY A 115 -11.91 9.43 -5.41
CA GLY A 115 -12.64 8.66 -6.43
C GLY A 115 -12.05 8.85 -7.83
N SER A 116 -11.65 10.09 -8.16
CA SER A 116 -11.06 10.40 -9.46
C SER A 116 -9.71 9.73 -9.68
N VAL A 117 -8.86 9.63 -8.65
CA VAL A 117 -7.54 8.98 -8.81
C VAL A 117 -7.69 7.48 -8.99
N LEU A 118 -8.63 6.84 -8.26
CA LEU A 118 -8.95 5.43 -8.45
C LEU A 118 -9.43 5.16 -9.87
N GLU A 119 -10.34 5.97 -10.40
CA GLU A 119 -10.87 5.77 -11.75
C GLU A 119 -9.83 6.00 -12.85
N LYS A 120 -9.02 7.05 -12.74
CA LYS A 120 -8.01 7.38 -13.75
C LYS A 120 -6.80 6.47 -13.73
N SER A 121 -6.44 5.94 -12.56
CA SER A 121 -5.39 4.93 -12.46
C SER A 121 -5.86 3.55 -12.89
N ALA A 122 -7.17 3.30 -12.94
CA ALA A 122 -7.81 2.08 -13.44
C ALA A 122 -8.29 2.20 -14.92
N PHE A 123 -7.56 2.95 -15.74
CA PHE A 123 -7.95 3.32 -17.12
C PHE A 123 -8.14 2.12 -18.07
N ASP A 124 -7.52 0.98 -17.78
CA ASP A 124 -7.52 -0.24 -18.58
C ASP A 124 -8.45 -1.34 -18.04
N PHE A 125 -9.24 -1.05 -17.01
CA PHE A 125 -10.23 -1.99 -16.48
C PHE A 125 -11.31 -2.27 -17.53
N THR A 126 -11.41 -3.53 -17.96
CA THR A 126 -12.43 -4.00 -18.90
C THR A 126 -13.60 -4.67 -18.17
N THR A 127 -14.74 -4.88 -18.84
CA THR A 127 -15.90 -5.55 -18.20
C THR A 127 -15.63 -7.02 -17.87
N SER A 128 -14.77 -7.69 -18.66
CA SER A 128 -14.51 -9.14 -18.54
C SER A 128 -13.26 -9.49 -17.73
N GLY A 129 -12.47 -8.50 -17.33
CA GLY A 129 -11.12 -8.72 -16.82
C GLY A 129 -10.13 -8.97 -17.97
N ASN A 130 -8.87 -8.56 -17.79
CA ASN A 130 -7.79 -8.80 -18.75
C ASN A 130 -6.81 -9.90 -18.31
N GLY A 131 -7.14 -10.64 -17.24
CA GLY A 131 -6.27 -11.64 -16.62
C GLY A 131 -5.07 -11.07 -15.86
N VAL A 132 -5.00 -9.73 -15.71
CA VAL A 132 -3.98 -9.03 -14.94
C VAL A 132 -4.65 -8.49 -13.69
N HIS A 133 -3.99 -8.66 -12.54
CA HIS A 133 -4.47 -8.22 -11.25
C HIS A 133 -3.56 -7.11 -10.70
N PRO A 134 -3.76 -5.85 -11.14
CA PRO A 134 -2.93 -4.73 -10.70
C PRO A 134 -3.06 -4.51 -9.19
N GLN A 135 -1.91 -4.25 -8.56
CA GLN A 135 -1.77 -3.92 -7.15
C GLN A 135 -1.77 -2.40 -6.99
N PHE A 136 -2.77 -1.85 -6.32
CA PHE A 136 -2.84 -0.42 -6.06
C PHE A 136 -2.29 -0.11 -4.67
N ILE A 137 -1.35 0.83 -4.57
CA ILE A 137 -0.84 1.32 -3.29
C ILE A 137 -1.27 2.78 -3.15
N LEU A 138 -2.24 3.03 -2.28
CA LEU A 138 -2.83 4.34 -2.03
C LEU A 138 -2.29 4.92 -0.72
N LEU A 139 -1.62 6.06 -0.82
CA LEU A 139 -1.27 6.91 0.32
C LEU A 139 -2.23 8.08 0.39
N SER A 140 -2.93 8.25 1.51
CA SER A 140 -3.76 9.43 1.77
C SER A 140 -3.76 9.77 3.27
N ASP A 141 -3.88 11.05 3.58
CA ASP A 141 -3.88 11.57 4.93
C ASP A 141 -5.23 12.18 5.33
N GLY A 142 -6.20 12.16 4.42
CA GLY A 142 -7.43 12.92 4.52
C GLY A 142 -8.70 12.15 4.19
N MET A 143 -9.81 12.86 4.30
CA MET A 143 -11.13 12.39 3.88
C MET A 143 -11.28 12.54 2.37
N ALA A 144 -12.25 11.85 1.76
CA ALA A 144 -12.68 12.19 0.41
C ALA A 144 -13.26 13.62 0.39
N ASP A 145 -12.42 14.59 0.04
CA ASP A 145 -12.75 16.01 0.03
C ASP A 145 -12.71 16.52 -1.41
N ILE A 146 -13.86 16.72 -2.05
CA ILE A 146 -13.96 17.27 -3.41
C ILE A 146 -14.54 18.68 -3.44
N SER A 147 -15.17 19.13 -2.35
CA SER A 147 -15.96 20.35 -2.29
C SER A 147 -16.04 20.90 -0.86
N PRO A 148 -16.14 22.23 -0.65
CA PRO A 148 -16.34 22.77 0.70
C PRO A 148 -17.68 22.34 1.34
N GLU A 149 -18.63 21.88 0.52
CA GLU A 149 -19.92 21.39 0.97
C GLU A 149 -19.80 19.95 1.50
N LEU A 150 -20.10 19.74 2.79
CA LEU A 150 -20.12 18.41 3.41
C LEU A 150 -20.99 17.41 2.64
N ALA A 151 -22.17 17.84 2.18
CA ALA A 151 -23.08 16.98 1.44
C ALA A 151 -22.50 16.49 0.10
N ALA A 152 -21.66 17.30 -0.57
CA ALA A 152 -20.96 16.87 -1.77
C ALA A 152 -19.89 15.80 -1.47
N ASN A 153 -19.16 15.95 -0.37
CA ASN A 153 -18.17 14.96 0.06
C ASN A 153 -18.83 13.63 0.47
N ILE A 154 -19.99 13.67 1.15
CA ILE A 154 -20.79 12.47 1.46
C ILE A 154 -21.28 11.80 0.17
N ARG A 155 -21.77 12.57 -0.81
CA ARG A 155 -22.18 12.03 -2.12
C ARG A 155 -21.01 11.35 -2.83
N GLU A 156 -19.82 11.95 -2.83
CA GLU A 156 -18.63 11.36 -3.46
C GLU A 156 -18.20 10.07 -2.75
N ARG A 157 -18.17 10.08 -1.42
CA ARG A 157 -17.88 8.88 -0.63
C ARG A 157 -18.83 7.73 -0.99
N ASN A 158 -20.14 8.02 -1.04
CA ASN A 158 -21.15 7.03 -1.43
C ASN A 158 -20.95 6.57 -2.88
N ARG A 159 -20.53 7.46 -3.79
CA ARG A 159 -20.19 7.11 -5.18
C ARG A 159 -18.98 6.17 -5.24
N ILE A 160 -17.93 6.44 -4.47
CA ILE A 160 -16.75 5.58 -4.37
C ILE A 160 -17.16 4.17 -3.94
N LEU A 161 -17.94 4.05 -2.86
CA LEU A 161 -18.39 2.75 -2.34
C LEU A 161 -19.31 2.00 -3.32
N ASN A 162 -20.21 2.71 -4.02
CA ASN A 162 -21.26 2.08 -4.80
C ASN A 162 -20.94 1.90 -6.30
N GLN A 163 -19.98 2.66 -6.83
CA GLN A 163 -19.67 2.66 -8.28
C GLN A 163 -18.21 2.35 -8.57
N VAL A 164 -17.28 2.91 -7.79
CA VAL A 164 -15.83 2.75 -8.03
C VAL A 164 -15.36 1.41 -7.46
N LEU A 165 -15.57 1.19 -6.17
CA LEU A 165 -15.12 -0.01 -5.44
C LEU A 165 -15.57 -1.33 -6.11
N PRO A 166 -16.84 -1.50 -6.55
CA PRO A 166 -17.25 -2.75 -7.22
C PRO A 166 -16.46 -3.06 -8.49
N ARG A 167 -15.91 -2.05 -9.20
CA ARG A 167 -15.06 -2.28 -10.38
C ARG A 167 -13.74 -2.95 -9.98
N PHE A 168 -13.11 -2.49 -8.91
CA PHE A 168 -11.87 -3.08 -8.38
C PHE A 168 -12.09 -4.51 -7.89
N LYS A 169 -13.21 -4.76 -7.19
CA LYS A 169 -13.60 -6.13 -6.77
C LYS A 169 -13.71 -7.09 -7.96
N ARG A 170 -14.38 -6.67 -9.04
CA ARG A 170 -14.54 -7.50 -10.25
C ARG A 170 -13.23 -7.79 -10.97
N GLN A 171 -12.28 -6.85 -10.95
CA GLN A 171 -10.95 -7.06 -11.54
C GLN A 171 -10.01 -7.85 -10.63
N GLN A 172 -10.44 -8.17 -9.40
CA GLN A 172 -9.56 -8.74 -8.36
C GLN A 172 -8.29 -7.89 -8.21
N ALA A 173 -8.47 -6.57 -8.16
CA ALA A 173 -7.40 -5.58 -8.08
C ALA A 173 -7.34 -5.01 -6.66
N PRO A 174 -6.43 -5.50 -5.80
CA PRO A 174 -6.33 -5.06 -4.41
C PRO A 174 -5.93 -3.60 -4.32
N ILE A 175 -6.59 -2.87 -3.42
CA ILE A 175 -6.19 -1.53 -3.01
C ILE A 175 -5.56 -1.65 -1.63
N HIS A 176 -4.26 -1.44 -1.53
CA HIS A 176 -3.56 -1.31 -0.27
C HIS A 176 -3.60 0.16 0.16
N THR A 177 -4.08 0.45 1.36
CA THR A 177 -4.21 1.83 1.85
C THR A 177 -3.25 2.12 2.99
N ILE A 178 -2.57 3.27 2.90
CA ILE A 178 -1.74 3.84 3.95
C ILE A 178 -2.40 5.15 4.38
N ALA A 179 -2.89 5.17 5.62
CA ALA A 179 -3.40 6.38 6.25
C ALA A 179 -2.30 7.08 7.05
N LEU A 180 -1.98 8.33 6.73
CA LEU A 180 -0.92 9.09 7.41
C LEU A 180 -1.35 9.80 8.70
N SER A 181 -2.64 9.82 8.99
CA SER A 181 -3.19 10.51 10.15
C SER A 181 -4.38 9.76 10.73
N ALA A 182 -4.68 9.97 12.01
CA ALA A 182 -5.92 9.51 12.61
C ALA A 182 -7.15 10.30 12.16
N GLN A 183 -6.93 11.43 11.47
CA GLN A 183 -7.96 12.33 10.95
C GLN A 183 -8.40 11.96 9.52
N ALA A 184 -7.72 11.00 8.88
CA ALA A 184 -8.14 10.43 7.61
C ALA A 184 -9.52 9.75 7.73
N ASP A 185 -10.21 9.57 6.60
CA ASP A 185 -11.41 8.69 6.55
C ASP A 185 -10.95 7.22 6.62
N LEU A 186 -10.44 6.83 7.79
CA LEU A 186 -9.97 5.48 8.08
C LEU A 186 -11.04 4.43 7.76
N PRO A 187 -12.34 4.65 8.06
CA PRO A 187 -13.37 3.69 7.67
C PRO A 187 -13.44 3.50 6.16
N LEU A 188 -13.42 4.57 5.36
CA LEU A 188 -13.41 4.43 3.89
C LEU A 188 -12.15 3.72 3.39
N LEU A 189 -10.97 4.12 3.84
CA LEU A 189 -9.70 3.52 3.41
C LEU A 189 -9.63 2.03 3.77
N ARG A 190 -10.00 1.70 5.01
CA ARG A 190 -10.11 0.32 5.47
C ARG A 190 -11.13 -0.44 4.63
N GLN A 191 -12.27 0.16 4.30
CA GLN A 191 -13.30 -0.46 3.48
C GLN A 191 -12.82 -0.75 2.05
N LEU A 192 -12.10 0.18 1.43
CA LEU A 192 -11.48 -0.02 0.11
C LEU A 192 -10.54 -1.23 0.14
N SER A 193 -9.65 -1.29 1.13
CA SER A 193 -8.72 -2.40 1.30
C SER A 193 -9.42 -3.72 1.56
N MET A 194 -10.26 -3.79 2.60
CA MET A 194 -10.95 -5.01 3.00
C MET A 194 -11.77 -5.60 1.84
N GLN A 195 -12.53 -4.77 1.15
CA GLN A 195 -13.43 -5.23 0.09
C GLN A 195 -12.71 -5.64 -1.19
N THR A 196 -11.49 -5.14 -1.43
CA THR A 196 -10.64 -5.52 -2.57
C THR A 196 -9.57 -6.55 -2.21
N GLN A 197 -9.55 -7.06 -0.97
CA GLN A 197 -8.53 -7.97 -0.44
C GLN A 197 -7.12 -7.35 -0.36
N GLY A 198 -7.04 -6.03 -0.18
CA GLY A 198 -5.80 -5.31 0.11
C GLY A 198 -5.51 -5.15 1.61
N LEU A 199 -4.32 -4.63 1.91
CA LEU A 199 -3.89 -4.31 3.27
C LEU A 199 -4.24 -2.86 3.62
N SER A 200 -4.74 -2.64 4.84
CA SER A 200 -4.91 -1.29 5.38
C SER A 200 -3.94 -1.08 6.53
N GLU A 201 -3.15 -0.03 6.44
CA GLU A 201 -2.17 0.36 7.45
C GLU A 201 -2.41 1.82 7.88
N GLN A 202 -2.23 2.07 9.17
CA GLN A 202 -2.29 3.42 9.74
C GLN A 202 -0.91 3.78 10.29
N VAL A 203 -0.40 4.90 9.81
CA VAL A 203 0.88 5.48 10.21
C VAL A 203 0.60 6.58 11.21
N ASN A 204 1.08 6.42 12.45
CA ASN A 204 0.92 7.43 13.50
C ASN A 204 2.03 8.49 13.47
N ASN A 205 3.19 8.15 12.89
CA ASN A 205 4.32 9.04 12.72
C ASN A 205 4.86 8.92 11.29
N ALA A 206 5.03 10.05 10.60
CA ALA A 206 5.57 10.10 9.24
C ALA A 206 6.92 9.36 9.10
N ASP A 207 7.73 9.27 10.15
CA ASP A 207 9.00 8.50 10.12
C ASP A 207 8.79 6.99 9.87
N ASP A 208 7.64 6.43 10.27
CA ASP A 208 7.28 5.02 10.06
C ASP A 208 6.72 4.77 8.65
N LEU A 209 6.48 5.83 7.86
CA LEU A 209 5.90 5.72 6.53
C LEU A 209 6.68 4.77 5.62
N MET A 210 8.01 4.84 5.68
CA MET A 210 8.89 4.08 4.80
C MET A 210 8.81 2.57 5.09
N SER A 211 8.77 2.16 6.36
CA SER A 211 8.66 0.75 6.75
C SER A 211 7.27 0.19 6.40
N VAL A 212 6.21 0.97 6.59
CA VAL A 212 4.84 0.61 6.18
C VAL A 212 4.74 0.47 4.66
N PHE A 213 5.34 1.37 3.90
CA PHE A 213 5.41 1.26 2.44
C PHE A 213 6.10 -0.04 1.99
N LEU A 214 7.23 -0.39 2.61
CA LEU A 214 7.93 -1.63 2.30
C LEU A 214 7.12 -2.87 2.63
N ARG A 215 6.40 -2.86 3.76
CA ARG A 215 5.54 -3.97 4.17
C ARG A 215 4.42 -4.23 3.17
N ILE A 216 3.75 -3.17 2.73
CA ILE A 216 2.73 -3.26 1.67
C ILE A 216 3.37 -3.73 0.36
N PHE A 217 4.55 -3.23 0.03
CA PHE A 217 5.28 -3.65 -1.15
C PHE A 217 5.62 -5.15 -1.13
N ASP A 218 6.07 -5.71 -0.01
CA ASP A 218 6.37 -7.15 0.10
C ASP A 218 5.14 -8.03 -0.12
N THR A 219 3.96 -7.49 0.18
CA THR A 219 2.68 -8.16 -0.05
C THR A 219 2.27 -8.08 -1.52
N ALA A 220 2.41 -6.89 -2.13
CA ALA A 220 2.05 -6.63 -3.51
C ALA A 220 3.05 -7.23 -4.52
N VAL A 221 4.33 -7.25 -4.17
CA VAL A 221 5.46 -7.69 -4.99
C VAL A 221 6.31 -8.67 -4.17
N PRO A 222 5.89 -9.94 -4.08
CA PRO A 222 6.63 -10.95 -3.36
C PRO A 222 8.03 -11.14 -3.93
N SER A 223 9.02 -11.13 -3.06
CA SER A 223 10.41 -11.37 -3.41
C SER A 223 11.02 -12.40 -2.48
N GLU A 224 11.94 -13.19 -3.03
CA GLU A 224 12.73 -14.14 -2.28
C GLU A 224 13.86 -13.41 -1.54
N GLN A 225 14.11 -13.82 -0.29
CA GLN A 225 15.08 -13.20 0.59
C GLN A 225 16.00 -14.26 1.20
N VAL A 226 17.15 -13.81 1.72
CA VAL A 226 18.01 -14.61 2.60
C VAL A 226 18.03 -14.01 4.01
N PRO A 227 18.15 -14.83 5.06
CA PRO A 227 18.16 -14.33 6.42
C PRO A 227 19.47 -13.60 6.74
N ILE A 228 19.37 -12.45 7.41
CA ILE A 228 20.51 -11.75 7.98
C ILE A 228 20.68 -12.21 9.44
N LYS A 229 21.85 -12.73 9.78
CA LYS A 229 22.20 -13.18 11.15
C LYS A 229 23.52 -12.55 11.56
N ALA A 230 23.51 -11.80 12.67
CA ALA A 230 24.70 -11.11 13.18
C ALA A 230 25.41 -10.26 12.09
N ASN A 231 24.62 -9.51 11.32
CA ASN A 231 25.06 -8.68 10.19
C ASN A 231 25.74 -9.44 9.05
N ALA A 232 25.58 -10.76 8.97
CA ALA A 232 26.07 -11.57 7.88
C ALA A 232 24.91 -12.33 7.21
N PHE A 233 25.10 -12.69 5.95
CA PHE A 233 24.19 -13.52 5.18
C PHE A 233 24.99 -14.41 4.22
N THR A 234 24.40 -15.50 3.76
CA THR A 234 25.07 -16.45 2.86
C THR A 234 24.37 -16.48 1.51
N ILE A 235 25.16 -16.46 0.44
CA ILE A 235 24.70 -16.54 -0.94
C ILE A 235 25.21 -17.86 -1.53
N ASP A 236 24.32 -18.66 -2.12
CA ASP A 236 24.68 -19.89 -2.82
C ASP A 236 24.88 -19.66 -4.33
N SER A 237 25.39 -20.67 -5.02
CA SER A 237 25.73 -20.62 -6.45
C SER A 237 24.53 -20.46 -7.40
N HIS A 238 23.28 -20.64 -6.95
CA HIS A 238 22.10 -20.46 -7.81
C HIS A 238 21.59 -19.01 -7.80
N VAL A 239 22.22 -18.10 -7.06
CA VAL A 239 21.83 -16.69 -7.01
C VAL A 239 22.47 -15.92 -8.16
N ASN A 240 21.64 -15.38 -9.04
CA ASN A 240 22.06 -14.61 -10.20
C ASN A 240 22.24 -13.12 -9.87
N GLU A 241 21.46 -12.60 -8.92
CA GLU A 241 21.50 -11.22 -8.46
C GLU A 241 21.08 -11.15 -7.00
N MET A 242 21.69 -10.24 -6.23
CA MET A 242 21.22 -9.89 -4.90
C MET A 242 21.07 -8.39 -4.76
N THR A 243 20.08 -7.98 -3.98
CA THR A 243 19.88 -6.59 -3.57
C THR A 243 19.85 -6.52 -2.05
N VAL A 244 20.80 -5.77 -1.50
CA VAL A 244 20.95 -5.54 -0.06
C VAL A 244 20.37 -4.16 0.26
N LEU A 245 19.31 -4.14 1.07
CA LEU A 245 18.72 -2.92 1.62
C LEU A 245 19.03 -2.84 3.11
N VAL A 246 19.76 -1.80 3.52
CA VAL A 246 20.05 -1.54 4.93
C VAL A 246 19.56 -0.16 5.31
N PHE A 247 18.65 -0.11 6.28
CA PHE A 247 18.19 1.14 6.85
C PHE A 247 19.23 1.74 7.80
N ARG A 248 19.26 3.07 7.84
CA ARG A 248 20.27 3.86 8.58
C ARG A 248 19.62 4.73 9.62
N ASP A 249 20.31 4.82 10.76
CA ASP A 249 20.04 5.88 11.73
C ASP A 249 20.47 7.23 11.14
N ALA A 250 19.79 8.30 11.52
CA ALA A 250 20.24 9.65 11.18
C ALA A 250 21.70 9.84 11.64
N LEU A 251 22.56 10.32 10.74
CA LEU A 251 24.01 10.52 10.95
C LEU A 251 24.89 9.27 10.97
N ALA A 252 24.33 8.05 10.79
CA ALA A 252 25.15 6.86 10.59
C ALA A 252 25.99 6.98 9.30
N LYS A 253 27.20 6.40 9.28
CA LYS A 253 28.00 6.31 8.05
C LYS A 253 27.37 5.30 7.08
N PRO A 254 27.60 5.44 5.75
CA PRO A 254 27.22 4.39 4.81
C PRO A 254 27.83 3.04 5.20
N ILE A 255 27.09 1.97 4.97
CA ILE A 255 27.58 0.62 5.20
C ILE A 255 28.75 0.30 4.26
N LYS A 256 29.48 -0.76 4.59
CA LYS A 256 30.31 -1.48 3.62
C LYS A 256 29.85 -2.92 3.52
N LEU A 257 29.97 -3.51 2.34
CA LEU A 257 29.76 -4.92 2.13
C LEU A 257 31.10 -5.61 1.92
N ILE A 258 31.36 -6.65 2.70
CA ILE A 258 32.55 -7.47 2.60
C ILE A 258 32.12 -8.79 1.98
N SER A 259 32.72 -9.14 0.86
CA SER A 259 32.41 -10.38 0.15
C SER A 259 33.14 -11.58 0.76
N PRO A 260 32.78 -12.81 0.34
CA PRO A 260 33.43 -14.04 0.81
C PRO A 260 34.93 -14.09 0.51
N ASN A 261 35.40 -13.38 -0.53
CA ASN A 261 36.81 -13.32 -0.90
C ASN A 261 37.59 -12.21 -0.16
N GLY A 262 36.91 -11.39 0.67
CA GLY A 262 37.48 -10.28 1.41
C GLY A 262 37.46 -8.93 0.70
N GLU A 263 36.93 -8.86 -0.53
CA GLU A 263 36.72 -7.61 -1.25
C GLU A 263 35.70 -6.74 -0.53
N VAL A 264 36.00 -5.44 -0.42
CA VAL A 264 35.16 -4.47 0.28
C VAL A 264 34.51 -3.55 -0.73
N PHE A 265 33.19 -3.57 -0.76
CA PHE A 265 32.35 -2.67 -1.53
C PHE A 265 31.83 -1.55 -0.64
N ALA A 266 31.94 -0.32 -1.13
CA ALA A 266 31.45 0.90 -0.49
C ALA A 266 30.76 1.80 -1.51
N ALA A 267 30.07 2.84 -1.04
CA ALA A 267 29.31 3.75 -1.89
C ALA A 267 30.13 4.47 -2.98
N ASP A 268 31.45 4.58 -2.79
CA ASP A 268 32.40 5.20 -3.72
C ASP A 268 33.14 4.18 -4.60
N SER A 269 32.80 2.89 -4.51
CA SER A 269 33.41 1.84 -5.31
C SER A 269 32.90 1.89 -6.76
N ASP A 270 33.78 2.19 -7.70
CA ASP A 270 33.47 2.21 -9.14
C ASP A 270 33.64 0.80 -9.74
N THR A 271 32.59 -0.02 -9.64
CA THR A 271 32.58 -1.36 -10.26
C THR A 271 31.33 -1.54 -11.10
N ARG A 272 31.48 -2.05 -12.33
CA ARG A 272 30.34 -2.24 -13.26
C ARG A 272 29.29 -3.26 -12.80
N LEU A 273 29.64 -4.10 -11.83
CA LEU A 273 28.78 -5.18 -11.31
C LEU A 273 27.96 -4.76 -10.09
N VAL A 274 28.25 -3.60 -9.51
CA VAL A 274 27.60 -3.09 -8.30
C VAL A 274 26.91 -1.78 -8.60
N THR A 275 25.60 -1.74 -8.38
CA THR A 275 24.85 -0.48 -8.33
C THR A 275 24.60 -0.13 -6.88
N TRP A 276 25.24 0.93 -6.41
CA TRP A 276 25.09 1.42 -5.04
C TRP A 276 24.30 2.72 -5.03
N LYS A 277 23.22 2.75 -4.25
CA LYS A 277 22.49 3.98 -3.93
C LYS A 277 22.53 4.21 -2.43
N SER A 278 23.23 5.26 -2.03
CA SER A 278 23.30 5.70 -0.63
C SER A 278 22.46 6.95 -0.42
N THR A 279 21.62 6.92 0.60
CA THR A 279 20.84 8.08 1.09
C THR A 279 21.16 8.30 2.57
N ASP A 280 20.59 9.34 3.17
CA ASP A 280 20.63 9.55 4.62
C ASP A 280 19.74 8.56 5.40
N LYS A 281 18.86 7.83 4.73
CA LYS A 281 17.88 6.91 5.32
C LYS A 281 18.18 5.43 5.09
N TYR A 282 18.80 5.08 3.98
CA TYR A 282 19.15 3.71 3.62
C TYR A 282 20.30 3.63 2.63
N ASP A 283 20.96 2.48 2.61
CA ASP A 283 21.83 2.04 1.52
C ASP A 283 21.15 0.89 0.78
N LEU A 284 21.09 0.99 -0.55
CA LEU A 284 20.56 -0.03 -1.45
C LEU A 284 21.67 -0.46 -2.41
N VAL A 285 22.06 -1.71 -2.35
CA VAL A 285 23.20 -2.25 -3.12
C VAL A 285 22.75 -3.45 -3.93
N THR A 286 22.80 -3.33 -5.26
CA THR A 286 22.48 -4.44 -6.17
C THR A 286 23.78 -4.97 -6.78
N ILE A 287 24.01 -6.27 -6.63
CA ILE A 287 25.19 -6.96 -7.14
C ILE A 287 24.75 -8.08 -8.10
N LYS A 288 25.18 -7.98 -9.35
CA LYS A 288 24.97 -9.02 -10.36
C LYS A 288 26.03 -10.11 -10.24
N SER A 289 25.60 -11.36 -10.35
CA SER A 289 26.44 -12.56 -10.19
C SER A 289 27.31 -12.51 -8.93
N PRO A 290 26.70 -12.39 -7.73
CA PRO A 290 27.45 -12.30 -6.48
C PRO A 290 28.31 -13.55 -6.24
N ALA A 291 29.47 -13.36 -5.61
CA ALA A 291 30.32 -14.46 -5.19
C ALA A 291 29.60 -15.34 -4.14
N GLU A 292 29.69 -16.66 -4.32
CA GLU A 292 29.17 -17.65 -3.39
C GLU A 292 29.91 -17.58 -2.04
N GLY A 293 29.16 -17.67 -0.94
CA GLY A 293 29.68 -17.75 0.42
C GLY A 293 29.09 -16.70 1.36
N ALA A 294 29.80 -16.47 2.47
CA ALA A 294 29.38 -15.55 3.52
C ALA A 294 29.73 -14.10 3.19
N TRP A 295 28.71 -13.25 3.14
CA TRP A 295 28.83 -11.80 3.02
C TRP A 295 28.62 -11.14 4.38
N VAL A 296 29.33 -10.05 4.64
CA VAL A 296 29.24 -9.30 5.90
C VAL A 296 28.89 -7.85 5.63
N ILE A 297 27.93 -7.35 6.40
CA ILE A 297 27.53 -5.94 6.45
C ILE A 297 28.34 -5.26 7.57
N ASP A 298 29.33 -4.46 7.18
CA ASP A 298 30.04 -3.58 8.10
C ASP A 298 29.23 -2.29 8.29
N GLY A 299 28.39 -2.31 9.32
CA GLY A 299 27.45 -1.24 9.65
C GLY A 299 26.42 -1.70 10.68
N ARG A 300 25.54 -0.80 11.11
CA ARG A 300 24.40 -1.16 11.95
C ARG A 300 23.24 -1.60 11.06
N VAL A 301 22.77 -2.82 11.25
CA VAL A 301 21.60 -3.36 10.55
C VAL A 301 20.36 -3.12 11.42
N GLN A 302 19.35 -2.44 10.87
CA GLN A 302 18.05 -2.25 11.53
C GLN A 302 17.07 -3.38 11.17
N ALA A 303 15.97 -3.48 11.91
CA ALA A 303 14.99 -4.58 11.80
C ALA A 303 14.40 -4.75 10.39
N ASP A 304 14.10 -3.66 9.69
CA ASP A 304 13.49 -3.71 8.35
C ASP A 304 14.52 -3.92 7.21
N SER A 305 15.80 -4.08 7.56
CA SER A 305 16.85 -4.35 6.57
C SER A 305 16.73 -5.76 6.02
N ARG A 306 17.05 -5.94 4.74
CA ARG A 306 16.85 -7.22 4.04
C ARG A 306 17.83 -7.43 2.91
N VAL A 307 17.98 -8.69 2.53
CA VAL A 307 18.67 -9.10 1.32
C VAL A 307 17.66 -9.87 0.46
N THR A 308 17.29 -9.31 -0.68
CA THR A 308 16.49 -9.98 -1.70
C THR A 308 17.41 -10.66 -2.71
N VAL A 309 16.98 -11.78 -3.26
CA VAL A 309 17.76 -12.55 -4.24
C VAL A 309 16.91 -12.91 -5.45
N VAL A 310 17.55 -12.94 -6.62
CA VAL A 310 17.01 -13.55 -7.84
C VAL A 310 17.79 -14.82 -8.07
N SER A 311 17.12 -15.97 -8.01
CA SER A 311 17.74 -17.29 -8.09
C SER A 311 17.10 -18.19 -9.14
N ASP A 312 17.89 -19.12 -9.66
CA ASP A 312 17.40 -20.23 -10.48
C ASP A 312 16.60 -21.26 -9.69
N VAL A 313 16.73 -21.27 -8.35
CA VAL A 313 15.99 -22.13 -7.43
C VAL A 313 15.22 -21.23 -6.48
N MET A 314 13.90 -21.22 -6.65
CA MET A 314 12.98 -20.33 -5.95
C MET A 314 12.09 -21.12 -5.00
N LEU A 315 11.95 -20.63 -3.78
CA LEU A 315 10.85 -20.97 -2.88
C LEU A 315 9.58 -20.29 -3.40
N VAL A 316 8.52 -21.06 -3.60
CA VAL A 316 7.22 -20.56 -4.03
C VAL A 316 6.20 -20.88 -2.96
N LEU A 317 5.40 -19.88 -2.58
CA LEU A 317 4.27 -20.04 -1.67
C LEU A 317 2.96 -20.07 -2.48
N GLU A 318 2.12 -21.05 -2.17
CA GLU A 318 0.76 -21.16 -2.69
C GLU A 318 -0.26 -21.10 -1.56
N ASN A 319 -1.50 -20.75 -1.91
CA ASN A 319 -2.64 -20.70 -0.98
C ASN A 319 -2.42 -19.76 0.22
N LEU A 320 -1.65 -18.69 0.02
CA LEU A 320 -1.48 -17.61 1.00
C LEU A 320 -2.27 -16.37 0.58
N PRO A 321 -3.55 -16.24 0.99
CA PRO A 321 -4.31 -15.04 0.69
C PRO A 321 -3.80 -13.85 1.53
N VAL A 322 -3.91 -12.64 0.98
CA VAL A 322 -3.59 -11.40 1.70
C VAL A 322 -4.58 -11.16 2.85
N VAL A 323 -5.83 -11.60 2.68
CA VAL A 323 -6.88 -11.50 3.67
C VAL A 323 -7.40 -12.88 4.05
N MET A 324 -7.48 -13.17 5.34
CA MET A 324 -8.07 -14.38 5.89
C MET A 324 -9.22 -14.06 6.82
N PHE A 325 -10.14 -15.02 6.99
CA PHE A 325 -11.22 -14.93 7.95
C PHE A 325 -11.10 -16.04 9.01
N PRO A 326 -11.33 -15.75 10.30
CA PRO A 326 -11.27 -16.76 11.36
C PRO A 326 -12.11 -18.00 11.06
N GLY A 327 -11.63 -19.19 11.41
CA GLY A 327 -12.38 -20.44 11.23
C GLY A 327 -12.44 -20.97 9.79
N GLN A 328 -11.89 -20.25 8.80
CA GLN A 328 -11.65 -20.82 7.48
C GLN A 328 -10.45 -21.75 7.49
N ASN A 329 -10.61 -22.96 6.95
CA ASN A 329 -9.54 -23.93 6.82
C ASN A 329 -8.58 -23.53 5.68
N ASN A 330 -7.66 -22.63 5.98
CA ASN A 330 -6.61 -22.20 5.06
C ASN A 330 -5.36 -23.06 5.28
N ARG A 331 -4.80 -23.60 4.19
CA ARG A 331 -3.54 -24.35 4.22
C ARG A 331 -2.50 -23.62 3.40
N LEU A 332 -1.42 -23.21 4.04
CA LEU A 332 -0.26 -22.68 3.36
C LEU A 332 0.56 -23.84 2.77
N GLU A 333 0.96 -23.68 1.51
CA GLU A 333 1.84 -24.62 0.83
C GLU A 333 3.10 -23.91 0.36
N ALA A 334 4.23 -24.61 0.41
CA ALA A 334 5.50 -24.15 -0.08
C ALA A 334 6.19 -25.25 -0.88
N PHE A 335 6.80 -24.90 -2.00
CA PHE A 335 7.61 -25.83 -2.80
C PHE A 335 8.80 -25.11 -3.43
N LEU A 336 9.76 -25.87 -3.93
CA LEU A 336 10.88 -25.35 -4.66
C LEU A 336 10.63 -25.48 -6.17
N ASN A 337 10.85 -24.40 -6.90
CA ASN A 337 10.80 -24.37 -8.34
C ASN A 337 12.20 -24.07 -8.89
N ALA A 338 12.69 -24.92 -9.78
CA ALA A 338 13.94 -24.75 -10.49
C ALA A 338 13.68 -24.47 -11.98
N ARG A 339 14.74 -24.22 -12.76
CA ARG A 339 14.63 -24.07 -14.23
C ARG A 339 13.94 -25.25 -14.93
N GLU A 340 14.11 -26.46 -14.40
CA GLU A 340 13.52 -27.70 -14.93
C GLU A 340 12.07 -27.93 -14.44
N GLY A 341 11.54 -27.05 -13.58
CA GLY A 341 10.22 -27.15 -12.97
C GLY A 341 10.28 -27.43 -11.47
N VAL A 342 9.16 -27.94 -10.94
CA VAL A 342 9.01 -28.23 -9.51
C VAL A 342 10.01 -29.31 -9.09
N VAL A 343 10.77 -29.03 -8.04
CA VAL A 343 11.73 -29.97 -7.45
C VAL A 343 10.95 -31.06 -6.71
N SER A 344 11.08 -32.31 -7.17
CA SER A 344 10.30 -33.47 -6.67
C SER A 344 11.16 -34.63 -6.15
N ALA A 345 12.47 -34.43 -6.01
CA ALA A 345 13.38 -35.47 -5.52
C ALA A 345 13.21 -35.68 -4.00
N ASP A 346 12.45 -36.71 -3.59
CA ASP A 346 12.10 -36.99 -2.19
C ASP A 346 13.30 -37.01 -1.24
N GLU A 347 14.40 -37.69 -1.60
CA GLU A 347 15.60 -37.78 -0.76
C GLU A 347 16.23 -36.40 -0.50
N PHE A 348 16.14 -35.49 -1.46
CA PHE A 348 16.64 -34.12 -1.34
C PHE A 348 15.71 -33.28 -0.47
N LEU A 349 14.40 -33.34 -0.69
CA LEU A 349 13.40 -32.57 0.08
C LEU A 349 13.37 -32.99 1.56
N GLN A 350 13.59 -34.27 1.86
CA GLN A 350 13.62 -34.79 3.24
C GLN A 350 14.77 -34.22 4.09
N MET A 351 15.82 -33.69 3.47
CA MET A 351 16.94 -33.05 4.17
C MET A 351 16.67 -31.59 4.54
N MET A 352 15.59 -31.01 4.03
CA MET A 352 15.25 -29.61 4.22
C MET A 352 14.38 -29.40 5.44
N ASN A 353 14.51 -28.23 6.06
CA ASN A 353 13.60 -27.78 7.09
C ASN A 353 12.92 -26.49 6.65
N ILE A 354 11.59 -26.46 6.67
CA ILE A 354 10.82 -25.25 6.42
C ILE A 354 10.01 -24.91 7.66
N ASN A 355 10.20 -23.70 8.17
CA ASN A 355 9.46 -23.18 9.30
C ASN A 355 8.65 -21.96 8.89
N LEU A 356 7.42 -21.89 9.37
CA LEU A 356 6.57 -20.71 9.38
C LEU A 356 6.72 -20.02 10.74
N THR A 357 6.97 -18.72 10.69
CA THR A 357 6.86 -17.81 11.84
C THR A 357 5.77 -16.79 11.55
N ALA A 358 4.79 -16.64 12.43
CA ALA A 358 3.75 -15.61 12.32
C ALA A 358 3.90 -14.62 13.48
N SER A 359 4.29 -13.39 13.13
CA SER A 359 4.48 -12.27 14.06
C SER A 359 3.26 -11.36 14.00
N PRO A 360 2.43 -11.27 15.05
CA PRO A 360 1.35 -10.29 15.12
C PRO A 360 1.93 -8.88 15.25
N ASP A 361 1.25 -7.88 14.67
CA ASP A 361 1.61 -6.48 14.87
C ASP A 361 1.27 -5.99 16.29
N GLN A 362 0.29 -6.63 16.93
CA GLN A 362 -0.08 -6.32 18.30
C GLN A 362 0.88 -6.98 19.29
N PRO A 363 1.58 -6.20 20.14
CA PRO A 363 2.69 -6.70 20.97
C PRO A 363 2.27 -7.64 22.11
N ASP A 364 0.98 -7.68 22.46
CA ASP A 364 0.40 -8.57 23.47
C ASP A 364 0.07 -9.97 22.91
N GLN A 365 0.01 -10.10 21.59
CA GLN A 365 -0.18 -11.39 20.93
C GLN A 365 1.15 -12.15 20.82
N LYS A 366 1.09 -13.47 21.02
CA LYS A 366 2.29 -14.32 21.00
C LYS A 366 2.73 -14.62 19.56
N LEU A 367 4.05 -14.62 19.36
CA LEU A 367 4.69 -15.19 18.19
C LEU A 367 4.26 -16.66 18.02
N ILE A 368 3.95 -17.04 16.80
CA ILE A 368 3.61 -18.41 16.44
C ILE A 368 4.73 -18.97 15.58
N VAL A 369 5.20 -20.18 15.92
CA VAL A 369 6.20 -20.90 15.14
C VAL A 369 5.65 -22.29 14.84
N ALA A 370 5.66 -22.69 13.58
CA ALA A 370 5.20 -23.98 13.12
C ALA A 370 6.17 -24.55 12.08
N GLN A 371 6.47 -25.84 12.18
CA GLN A 371 7.21 -26.54 11.14
C GLN A 371 6.24 -26.98 10.04
N MET A 372 6.62 -26.78 8.79
CA MET A 372 5.83 -27.26 7.65
C MET A 372 6.14 -28.73 7.38
N VAL A 373 5.11 -29.51 7.10
CA VAL A 373 5.22 -30.96 6.88
C VAL A 373 5.29 -31.25 5.39
N LEU A 374 6.31 -32.02 4.98
CA LEU A 374 6.46 -32.50 3.60
C LEU A 374 5.36 -33.51 3.24
N ASN A 375 4.73 -33.30 2.09
CA ASN A 375 3.72 -34.15 1.49
C ASN A 375 3.92 -34.15 -0.04
N GLY A 376 4.56 -35.22 -0.54
CA GLY A 376 5.05 -35.26 -1.92
C GLY A 376 6.16 -34.23 -2.13
N ASP A 377 5.99 -33.36 -3.12
CA ASP A 377 6.90 -32.27 -3.49
C ASP A 377 6.62 -30.95 -2.75
N ARG A 378 5.66 -30.94 -1.82
CA ARG A 378 5.16 -29.73 -1.15
C ARG A 378 5.26 -29.81 0.35
N PHE A 379 5.69 -28.73 0.98
CA PHE A 379 5.60 -28.53 2.42
C PHE A 379 4.31 -27.82 2.74
N SER A 380 3.65 -28.19 3.84
CA SER A 380 2.36 -27.58 4.18
C SER A 380 2.15 -27.37 5.67
N VAL A 381 1.36 -26.35 6.00
CA VAL A 381 0.93 -26.05 7.36
C VAL A 381 -0.51 -25.48 7.35
N PRO A 382 -1.42 -25.99 8.20
CA PRO A 382 -2.74 -25.38 8.38
C PRO A 382 -2.61 -24.06 9.15
N LEU A 383 -3.27 -22.99 8.70
CA LEU A 383 -3.18 -21.65 9.30
C LEU A 383 -4.29 -21.35 10.31
N ASP A 384 -5.44 -22.02 10.17
CA ASP A 384 -6.68 -21.81 10.91
C ASP A 384 -6.54 -22.03 12.42
N HIS A 385 -5.65 -22.94 12.83
CA HIS A 385 -5.37 -23.20 14.24
C HIS A 385 -4.58 -22.08 14.93
N PHE A 386 -3.87 -21.27 14.16
CA PHE A 386 -2.91 -20.30 14.65
C PHE A 386 -3.46 -18.87 14.60
N LEU A 387 -4.16 -18.53 13.52
CA LEU A 387 -4.51 -17.16 13.18
C LEU A 387 -6.00 -16.90 13.43
N LYS A 388 -6.36 -16.84 14.71
CA LYS A 388 -7.76 -16.71 15.17
C LYS A 388 -8.18 -15.28 15.49
N GLN A 389 -7.24 -14.44 15.90
CA GLN A 389 -7.55 -13.07 16.29
C GLN A 389 -7.51 -12.17 15.05
N PRO A 390 -8.44 -11.22 14.93
CA PRO A 390 -8.33 -10.18 13.92
C PRO A 390 -7.04 -9.36 14.10
N GLY A 391 -6.48 -8.89 13.00
CA GLY A 391 -5.26 -8.08 12.98
C GLY A 391 -4.33 -8.44 11.84
N ASN A 392 -3.28 -7.64 11.69
CA ASN A 392 -2.24 -7.89 10.71
C ASN A 392 -1.15 -8.80 11.32
N TYR A 393 -0.67 -9.73 10.50
CA TYR A 393 0.39 -10.67 10.85
C TYR A 393 1.45 -10.67 9.76
N THR A 394 2.71 -10.59 10.17
CA THR A 394 3.84 -10.84 9.27
C THR A 394 4.18 -12.32 9.32
N LEU A 395 3.97 -13.02 8.20
CA LEU A 395 4.36 -14.41 8.01
C LEU A 395 5.73 -14.49 7.37
N GLU A 396 6.63 -15.20 8.02
CA GLU A 396 7.94 -15.55 7.50
C GLU A 396 8.01 -17.07 7.28
N VAL A 397 8.18 -17.48 6.03
CA VAL A 397 8.49 -18.87 5.65
C VAL A 397 9.97 -18.95 5.38
N ALA A 398 10.70 -19.66 6.22
CA ALA A 398 12.14 -19.84 6.11
C ALA A 398 12.48 -21.30 5.81
N LEU A 399 13.14 -21.52 4.68
CA LEU A 399 13.70 -22.79 4.24
C LEU A 399 15.19 -22.83 4.54
N ASP A 400 15.62 -23.89 5.19
CA ASP A 400 17.03 -24.27 5.36
C ASP A 400 17.29 -25.56 4.57
N GLY A 401 18.03 -25.43 3.46
CA GLY A 401 18.45 -26.52 2.59
C GLY A 401 19.87 -27.01 2.88
N GLN A 402 20.45 -26.60 4.02
CA GLN A 402 21.85 -26.83 4.44
C GLN A 402 22.89 -26.07 3.61
N THR A 403 22.86 -26.19 2.28
CA THR A 403 23.77 -25.50 1.36
C THR A 403 23.23 -24.15 0.87
N PHE A 404 21.93 -23.91 1.05
CA PHE A 404 21.27 -22.68 0.70
C PHE A 404 20.14 -22.38 1.68
N GLN A 405 19.75 -21.12 1.76
CA GLN A 405 18.64 -20.65 2.59
C GLN A 405 17.74 -19.78 1.75
N ARG A 406 16.43 -19.93 1.92
CA ARG A 406 15.41 -19.08 1.30
C ARG A 406 14.44 -18.59 2.37
N ARG A 407 13.95 -17.38 2.21
CA ARG A 407 13.01 -16.76 3.13
C ARG A 407 12.02 -15.94 2.33
N ILE A 408 10.73 -16.09 2.63
CA ILE A 408 9.68 -15.23 2.11
C ILE A 408 8.97 -14.60 3.29
N SER A 409 8.87 -13.28 3.27
CA SER A 409 8.15 -12.50 4.27
C SER A 409 6.94 -11.86 3.59
N ARG A 410 5.74 -12.07 4.12
CA ARG A 410 4.51 -11.41 3.65
C ARG A 410 3.64 -11.00 4.81
N THR A 411 3.00 -9.85 4.69
CA THR A 411 1.96 -9.45 5.63
C THR A 411 0.60 -9.93 5.14
N ILE A 412 -0.18 -10.45 6.06
CA ILE A 412 -1.57 -10.83 5.86
C ILE A 412 -2.45 -10.12 6.88
N SER A 413 -3.73 -10.00 6.57
CA SER A 413 -4.73 -9.42 7.45
C SER A 413 -5.78 -10.49 7.80
N VAL A 414 -5.92 -10.79 9.08
CA VAL A 414 -7.04 -11.60 9.58
C VAL A 414 -8.19 -10.65 9.89
N GLN A 415 -9.31 -10.80 9.18
CA GLN A 415 -10.43 -9.88 9.22
C GLN A 415 -11.69 -10.54 9.76
N SER A 416 -12.53 -9.74 10.40
CA SER A 416 -13.88 -10.17 10.78
C SER A 416 -14.73 -10.42 9.53
N HIS A 417 -15.60 -11.44 9.61
CA HIS A 417 -16.53 -11.80 8.53
C HIS A 417 -17.42 -10.65 8.09
N VAL A 418 -17.80 -9.80 9.04
CA VAL A 418 -18.59 -8.60 8.84
C VAL A 418 -17.93 -7.42 9.56
N SER A 419 -18.17 -6.21 9.07
CA SER A 419 -17.84 -4.96 9.76
C SER A 419 -19.05 -4.03 9.71
N ALA A 420 -19.19 -3.16 10.71
CA ALA A 420 -20.21 -2.14 10.75
C ALA A 420 -19.61 -0.74 10.70
N GLU A 421 -20.29 0.14 9.99
CA GLU A 421 -20.03 1.56 9.92
C GLU A 421 -21.31 2.32 10.22
N THR A 422 -21.18 3.38 11.02
CA THR A 422 -22.30 4.27 11.35
C THR A 422 -21.98 5.70 10.95
N THR A 423 -22.70 6.25 9.97
CA THR A 423 -22.58 7.62 9.49
C THR A 423 -23.77 8.48 9.91
N VAL A 424 -23.56 9.78 10.11
CA VAL A 424 -24.65 10.74 10.35
C VAL A 424 -25.12 11.33 9.02
N GLU A 425 -26.43 11.31 8.76
CA GLU A 425 -27.03 11.94 7.58
C GLU A 425 -28.23 12.82 7.99
N GLY A 426 -27.99 14.11 8.18
CA GLY A 426 -29.02 15.04 8.64
C GLY A 426 -29.41 14.78 10.10
N ASN A 427 -30.61 14.23 10.33
CA ASN A 427 -31.16 13.97 11.66
C ASN A 427 -31.28 12.47 11.99
N HIS A 428 -30.76 11.58 11.15
CA HIS A 428 -30.73 10.14 11.38
C HIS A 428 -29.30 9.61 11.25
N TYR A 429 -29.08 8.42 11.82
CA TYR A 429 -27.88 7.64 11.55
C TYR A 429 -28.15 6.68 10.41
N ARG A 430 -27.17 6.49 9.53
CA ARG A 430 -27.14 5.43 8.53
C ARG A 430 -26.14 4.37 8.96
N ILE A 431 -26.62 3.16 9.11
CA ILE A 431 -25.82 2.01 9.52
C ILE A 431 -25.56 1.15 8.28
N ARG A 432 -24.30 0.83 8.01
CA ARG A 432 -23.90 -0.10 6.96
C ARG A 432 -23.17 -1.28 7.59
N ILE A 433 -23.59 -2.48 7.25
CA ILE A 433 -22.93 -3.72 7.66
C ILE A 433 -22.38 -4.39 6.42
N TYR A 434 -21.07 -4.46 6.30
CA TYR A 434 -20.38 -4.98 5.13
C TYR A 434 -20.15 -6.48 5.24
N ALA A 435 -20.43 -7.20 4.15
CA ALA A 435 -20.03 -8.59 4.00
C ALA A 435 -18.55 -8.62 3.56
N ASN A 436 -17.63 -8.73 4.51
CA ASN A 436 -16.19 -8.73 4.20
C ASN A 436 -15.75 -10.08 3.67
N ASN A 437 -16.30 -11.17 4.21
CA ASN A 437 -16.01 -12.50 3.73
C ASN A 437 -16.79 -12.79 2.43
N PRO A 438 -16.11 -12.97 1.28
CA PRO A 438 -16.77 -13.25 0.00
C PRO A 438 -17.50 -14.59 -0.02
N ALA A 439 -17.24 -15.49 0.96
CA ALA A 439 -17.95 -16.75 1.11
C ALA A 439 -19.33 -16.61 1.77
N ILE A 440 -19.75 -15.40 2.18
CA ILE A 440 -21.08 -15.15 2.73
C ILE A 440 -22.13 -15.25 1.62
N ASP A 441 -23.11 -16.12 1.83
CA ASP A 441 -24.30 -16.21 0.99
C ASP A 441 -25.27 -15.08 1.39
N VAL A 442 -25.13 -13.95 0.71
CA VAL A 442 -25.94 -12.74 0.97
C VAL A 442 -27.42 -12.94 0.66
N GLY A 443 -27.78 -13.90 -0.20
CA GLY A 443 -29.18 -14.17 -0.56
C GLY A 443 -29.93 -14.96 0.52
N ARG A 444 -29.21 -15.72 1.34
CA ARG A 444 -29.77 -16.45 2.50
C ARG A 444 -29.53 -15.74 3.83
N SER A 445 -28.54 -14.85 3.88
CA SER A 445 -28.19 -14.12 5.09
C SER A 445 -29.16 -12.97 5.37
N THR A 446 -29.53 -12.79 6.62
CA THR A 446 -30.43 -11.71 7.05
C THR A 446 -29.79 -10.90 8.17
N VAL A 447 -29.95 -9.58 8.11
CA VAL A 447 -29.47 -8.66 9.14
C VAL A 447 -30.65 -7.85 9.66
N THR A 448 -30.87 -7.91 10.96
CA THR A 448 -31.89 -7.15 11.67
C THR A 448 -31.24 -6.43 12.85
N ALA A 449 -31.91 -5.48 13.47
CA ALA A 449 -31.49 -4.91 14.74
C ALA A 449 -32.68 -4.58 15.63
N THR A 450 -32.45 -4.55 16.94
CA THR A 450 -33.38 -3.98 17.90
C THR A 450 -32.87 -2.60 18.31
N VAL A 451 -33.67 -1.56 18.09
CA VAL A 451 -33.42 -0.21 18.58
C VAL A 451 -34.19 -0.05 19.89
N LYS A 452 -33.50 0.26 20.99
CA LYS A 452 -34.11 0.38 22.31
C LYS A 452 -33.67 1.62 23.09
N ASN A 453 -34.60 2.20 23.85
CA ASN A 453 -34.32 3.10 24.97
C ASN A 453 -35.37 2.88 26.07
N ALA A 454 -35.55 3.83 26.99
CA ALA A 454 -36.54 3.70 28.06
C ALA A 454 -38.01 3.65 27.58
N THR A 455 -38.29 4.17 26.38
CA THR A 455 -39.65 4.37 25.84
C THR A 455 -39.88 3.69 24.48
N VAL A 456 -38.83 3.29 23.78
CA VAL A 456 -38.81 2.73 22.43
C VAL A 456 -38.22 1.33 22.49
N GLN A 457 -38.89 0.37 21.86
CA GLN A 457 -38.33 -0.93 21.48
C GLN A 457 -38.87 -1.28 20.10
N GLN A 458 -38.03 -1.11 19.08
CA GLN A 458 -38.40 -1.27 17.69
C GLN A 458 -37.45 -2.23 17.00
N SER A 459 -37.97 -3.13 16.16
CA SER A 459 -37.16 -3.94 15.25
C SER A 459 -36.93 -3.20 13.93
N LEU A 460 -35.71 -3.30 13.42
CA LEU A 460 -35.25 -2.69 12.18
C LEU A 460 -34.68 -3.77 11.27
N GLU A 461 -35.13 -3.80 10.02
CA GLU A 461 -34.57 -4.67 8.99
C GLU A 461 -33.53 -3.91 8.16
N PHE A 462 -32.45 -4.58 7.79
CA PHE A 462 -31.46 -4.01 6.90
C PHE A 462 -31.66 -4.52 5.48
N ASN A 463 -31.57 -3.60 4.52
CA ASN A 463 -31.71 -3.91 3.11
C ASN A 463 -30.35 -4.17 2.48
N TRP A 464 -30.24 -5.21 1.67
CA TRP A 464 -29.04 -5.50 0.91
C TRP A 464 -28.83 -4.47 -0.20
N ASN A 465 -27.64 -3.89 -0.25
CA ASN A 465 -27.15 -3.06 -1.34
C ASN A 465 -26.24 -3.91 -2.24
N ALA A 466 -26.46 -3.85 -3.56
CA ALA A 466 -25.67 -4.59 -4.56
C ALA A 466 -24.16 -4.29 -4.50
N SER A 467 -23.75 -3.22 -3.81
CA SER A 467 -22.36 -2.83 -3.59
C SER A 467 -21.65 -3.63 -2.49
N GLY A 468 -22.35 -4.51 -1.78
CA GLY A 468 -21.74 -5.47 -0.84
C GLY A 468 -22.03 -5.26 0.64
N TYR A 469 -23.11 -4.56 0.98
CA TYR A 469 -23.45 -4.28 2.39
C TYR A 469 -24.96 -4.24 2.64
N TRP A 470 -25.34 -4.56 3.86
CA TRP A 470 -26.68 -4.30 4.39
C TRP A 470 -26.76 -2.88 4.92
N GLN A 471 -27.87 -2.18 4.71
CA GLN A 471 -28.07 -0.81 5.18
C GLN A 471 -29.41 -0.60 5.86
N ALA A 472 -29.43 0.21 6.91
CA ALA A 472 -30.65 0.75 7.51
C ALA A 472 -30.44 2.16 8.04
N ASP A 473 -31.50 2.97 8.05
CA ASP A 473 -31.51 4.30 8.65
C ASP A 473 -32.20 4.23 10.03
N VAL A 474 -31.61 4.90 11.03
CA VAL A 474 -32.02 4.86 12.44
C VAL A 474 -32.35 6.26 12.90
N GLY A 475 -33.60 6.46 13.34
CA GLY A 475 -34.09 7.75 13.84
C GLY A 475 -34.82 8.59 12.77
N PRO A 476 -35.07 9.88 13.05
CA PRO A 476 -34.68 10.61 14.27
C PRO A 476 -35.39 10.10 15.54
N TYR A 477 -34.71 10.21 16.69
CA TYR A 477 -35.30 10.01 18.02
C TYR A 477 -35.13 11.27 18.88
N THR A 478 -35.87 11.38 19.98
CA THR A 478 -35.76 12.50 20.94
C THR A 478 -34.74 12.25 22.05
N GLU A 479 -34.42 10.99 22.31
CA GLU A 479 -33.46 10.54 23.33
C GLU A 479 -32.49 9.53 22.73
N SER A 480 -31.30 9.39 23.32
CA SER A 480 -30.33 8.38 22.92
C SER A 480 -30.94 6.97 22.92
N VAL A 481 -30.54 6.17 21.94
CA VAL A 481 -30.98 4.78 21.76
C VAL A 481 -29.79 3.84 21.70
N THR A 482 -29.99 2.58 22.05
CA THR A 482 -29.04 1.49 21.82
C THR A 482 -29.52 0.68 20.62
N LEU A 483 -28.65 0.51 19.62
CA LEU A 483 -28.84 -0.37 18.48
C LEU A 483 -28.17 -1.72 18.79
N GLU A 484 -28.94 -2.81 18.72
CA GLU A 484 -28.47 -4.18 18.93
C GLU A 484 -28.66 -5.00 17.65
N PRO A 485 -27.62 -5.13 16.80
CA PRO A 485 -27.70 -5.94 15.59
C PRO A 485 -27.84 -7.43 15.89
N THR A 486 -28.66 -8.12 15.11
CA THR A 486 -28.82 -9.58 15.10
C THR A 486 -28.58 -10.08 13.68
N LEU A 487 -27.60 -10.97 13.53
CA LEU A 487 -27.12 -11.45 12.23
C LEU A 487 -27.39 -12.94 12.10
N ASN A 488 -28.05 -13.35 11.02
CA ASN A 488 -28.11 -14.74 10.60
C ASN A 488 -27.27 -14.87 9.32
N ILE A 489 -25.99 -15.21 9.45
CA ILE A 489 -25.04 -15.26 8.34
C ILE A 489 -24.87 -16.69 7.87
N TYR A 490 -25.06 -16.94 6.57
CA TYR A 490 -24.78 -18.23 5.94
C TYR A 490 -23.40 -18.19 5.27
N LEU A 491 -22.53 -19.15 5.61
CA LEU A 491 -21.23 -19.38 4.98
C LEU A 491 -21.23 -20.75 4.33
N GLN A 492 -20.87 -20.82 3.05
CA GLN A 492 -20.76 -22.09 2.31
C GLN A 492 -21.98 -23.03 2.47
N GLY A 493 -23.18 -22.45 2.55
CA GLY A 493 -24.45 -23.17 2.66
C GLY A 493 -24.88 -23.57 4.08
N ALA A 494 -24.09 -23.27 5.12
CA ALA A 494 -24.43 -23.51 6.52
C ALA A 494 -24.58 -22.19 7.29
N LEU A 495 -25.42 -22.16 8.33
CA LEU A 495 -25.50 -21.02 9.25
C LEU A 495 -24.20 -20.94 10.06
N ALA A 496 -23.52 -19.81 9.96
CA ALA A 496 -22.29 -19.54 10.68
C ALA A 496 -22.60 -19.12 12.13
N ASP A 497 -21.86 -19.71 13.08
CA ASP A 497 -21.97 -19.37 14.49
C ASP A 497 -20.94 -18.29 14.88
N GLY A 498 -21.22 -17.53 15.94
CA GLY A 498 -20.29 -16.57 16.54
C GLY A 498 -20.03 -15.27 15.76
N ILE A 499 -20.71 -15.03 14.63
CA ILE A 499 -20.63 -13.75 13.91
C ILE A 499 -21.60 -12.75 14.55
N THR A 500 -21.07 -11.80 15.30
CA THR A 500 -21.85 -10.76 15.99
C THR A 500 -21.33 -9.36 15.70
N ILE A 501 -22.14 -8.33 15.93
CA ILE A 501 -21.68 -6.94 15.94
C ILE A 501 -22.01 -6.36 17.31
N ALA A 502 -21.07 -5.62 17.90
CA ALA A 502 -21.27 -5.05 19.23
C ALA A 502 -22.46 -4.09 19.24
N PRO A 503 -23.28 -4.07 20.31
CA PRO A 503 -24.28 -3.03 20.50
C PRO A 503 -23.69 -1.64 20.44
N GLN A 504 -24.37 -0.71 19.77
CA GLN A 504 -23.92 0.66 19.63
C GLN A 504 -24.88 1.64 20.31
N GLN A 505 -24.34 2.57 21.07
CA GLN A 505 -25.11 3.71 21.59
C GLN A 505 -25.14 4.84 20.57
N LEU A 506 -26.33 5.27 20.17
CA LEU A 506 -26.58 6.35 19.22
C LEU A 506 -27.19 7.53 19.98
N ASN A 507 -26.58 8.71 19.82
CA ASN A 507 -26.96 9.88 20.60
C ASN A 507 -27.94 10.76 19.82
N PHE A 508 -29.07 11.09 20.45
CA PHE A 508 -30.09 11.97 19.89
C PHE A 508 -30.48 13.09 20.87
N PRO A 509 -30.88 14.28 20.39
CA PRO A 509 -30.80 14.70 18.98
C PRO A 509 -29.34 14.80 18.52
N ILE A 510 -29.10 14.53 17.23
CA ILE A 510 -27.74 14.58 16.68
C ILE A 510 -27.24 16.03 16.75
N GLY A 511 -26.18 16.26 17.52
CA GLY A 511 -25.59 17.59 17.70
C GLY A 511 -24.86 18.06 16.43
N SER A 512 -24.78 19.37 16.22
CA SER A 512 -24.13 20.01 15.06
C SER A 512 -22.61 19.84 14.98
N THR A 513 -21.96 19.17 15.94
CA THR A 513 -20.50 19.09 16.07
C THR A 513 -19.94 17.68 16.31
N GLN A 514 -20.71 16.60 16.09
CA GLN A 514 -20.13 15.25 16.19
C GLN A 514 -19.34 14.89 14.91
N PRO A 515 -18.03 14.57 15.02
CA PRO A 515 -17.28 14.08 13.88
C PRO A 515 -17.86 12.78 13.33
N MET A 516 -17.65 12.60 12.03
CA MET A 516 -18.14 11.50 11.21
C MET A 516 -17.60 10.15 11.69
N THR A 517 -18.43 9.13 11.52
CA THR A 517 -18.15 7.68 11.68
C THR A 517 -17.85 7.19 13.10
N MET A 518 -18.71 6.32 13.62
CA MET A 518 -18.38 5.44 14.76
C MET A 518 -18.09 4.05 14.20
N ASP A 519 -16.86 3.56 14.39
CA ASP A 519 -16.49 2.17 14.13
C ASP A 519 -17.05 1.29 15.25
N ALA A 520 -17.90 0.32 14.90
CA ALA A 520 -18.26 -0.76 15.82
C ALA A 520 -17.38 -1.96 15.52
N GLU A 521 -16.30 -2.13 16.28
CA GLU A 521 -15.49 -3.35 16.21
C GLU A 521 -16.30 -4.57 16.65
N VAL A 522 -16.20 -5.64 15.87
CA VAL A 522 -16.77 -6.94 16.17
C VAL A 522 -15.89 -7.64 17.20
N MET A 523 -16.35 -7.74 18.44
CA MET A 523 -15.71 -8.62 19.44
C MET A 523 -16.17 -10.06 19.23
N VAL A 524 -15.22 -10.96 18.98
CA VAL A 524 -15.42 -12.40 19.22
C VAL A 524 -15.34 -12.60 20.72
N GLN A 525 -16.45 -12.98 21.37
CA GLN A 525 -16.41 -13.36 22.78
C GLN A 525 -15.55 -14.62 22.90
N PRO A 526 -14.46 -14.62 23.70
CA PRO A 526 -13.78 -15.87 24.01
C PRO A 526 -14.77 -16.76 24.77
N GLU A 527 -14.92 -18.00 24.32
CA GLU A 527 -15.63 -19.03 25.09
C GLU A 527 -15.13 -19.00 26.53
N LYS A 528 -16.06 -18.91 27.48
CA LYS A 528 -15.75 -19.15 28.89
C LYS A 528 -15.22 -20.57 28.99
N SER A 529 -13.91 -20.70 29.23
CA SER A 529 -13.26 -21.98 29.47
C SER A 529 -14.06 -22.77 30.50
N PRO A 530 -14.42 -24.05 30.24
CA PRO A 530 -15.01 -24.89 31.25
C PRO A 530 -13.99 -25.09 32.37
N GLN A 531 -14.32 -24.65 33.58
CA GLN A 531 -13.55 -24.99 34.78
C GLN A 531 -13.63 -26.50 34.98
N THR A 532 -12.65 -27.21 34.45
CA THR A 532 -12.48 -28.65 34.67
C THR A 532 -11.42 -28.82 35.74
N ASN A 533 -11.87 -29.08 36.97
CA ASN A 533 -11.02 -29.61 38.02
C ASN A 533 -10.62 -31.04 37.66
N LEU A 534 -9.37 -31.26 37.31
CA LEU A 534 -8.72 -32.58 37.35
C LEU A 534 -7.28 -32.45 37.88
N PRO A 535 -6.79 -33.47 38.63
CA PRO A 535 -5.59 -33.40 39.46
C PRO A 535 -4.29 -33.50 38.64
N PRO A 536 -3.13 -33.12 39.22
CA PRO A 536 -1.90 -32.92 38.45
C PRO A 536 -1.33 -34.25 37.94
N ALA A 537 -1.26 -34.39 36.62
CA ALA A 537 -0.44 -35.39 35.95
C ALA A 537 0.98 -34.84 35.79
N LYS A 538 1.95 -35.59 36.32
CA LYS A 538 3.39 -35.35 36.16
C LYS A 538 3.78 -35.50 34.69
N PHE A 539 4.33 -34.44 34.10
CA PHE A 539 5.22 -34.54 32.95
C PHE A 539 6.54 -33.85 33.31
N ALA A 540 7.64 -34.56 33.05
CA ALA A 540 8.99 -34.13 33.36
C ALA A 540 9.38 -32.98 32.43
N ILE A 541 9.68 -31.83 33.03
CA ILE A 541 10.42 -30.74 32.39
C ILE A 541 11.89 -31.06 32.63
N GLU A 542 12.65 -31.28 31.56
CA GLU A 542 14.09 -31.27 31.63
C GLU A 542 14.54 -29.81 31.77
N THR A 543 14.95 -29.47 32.99
CA THR A 543 15.41 -28.14 33.38
C THR A 543 16.68 -27.76 32.61
N VAL A 544 16.60 -26.76 31.75
CA VAL A 544 17.78 -26.02 31.29
C VAL A 544 18.35 -25.28 32.51
N ALA A 545 19.57 -25.65 32.90
CA ALA A 545 20.27 -25.06 34.03
C ALA A 545 20.51 -23.56 33.83
N GLU A 546 20.06 -22.78 34.80
CA GLU A 546 20.30 -21.35 34.96
C GLU A 546 21.77 -21.13 35.35
N ILE A 547 22.53 -20.39 34.53
CA ILE A 547 23.92 -20.03 34.84
C ILE A 547 23.92 -18.81 35.78
N PRO A 548 24.56 -18.85 36.97
CA PRO A 548 24.61 -17.72 37.88
C PRO A 548 25.41 -16.54 37.31
N LYS A 549 24.84 -15.34 37.42
CA LYS A 549 25.41 -14.04 36.95
C LYS A 549 26.67 -13.56 37.71
N GLU A 550 27.34 -14.40 38.50
CA GLU A 550 28.47 -13.97 39.33
C GLU A 550 29.87 -14.28 38.74
N ASP A 551 29.95 -15.09 37.68
CA ASP A 551 31.24 -15.47 37.05
C ASP A 551 31.62 -14.66 35.80
N ALA A 552 30.73 -13.78 35.31
CA ALA A 552 30.99 -12.96 34.13
C ALA A 552 31.85 -11.71 34.44
N LEU A 553 31.85 -11.22 35.68
CA LEU A 553 32.59 -10.01 36.06
C LEU A 553 34.06 -10.27 36.42
N LYS A 554 34.43 -11.51 36.78
CA LYS A 554 35.82 -11.87 37.11
C LYS A 554 36.68 -12.26 35.91
N ARG A 555 36.10 -12.44 34.71
CA ARG A 555 36.84 -12.78 33.48
C ARG A 555 37.30 -11.57 32.67
N GLN A 556 36.81 -10.37 33.00
CA GLN A 556 37.18 -9.13 32.29
C GLN A 556 38.43 -8.45 32.88
N GLU A 557 38.83 -8.78 34.11
CA GLU A 557 40.06 -8.27 34.75
C GLU A 557 41.32 -9.12 34.50
N GLN A 558 41.20 -10.33 33.93
CA GLN A 558 42.34 -11.23 33.67
C GLN A 558 42.82 -11.29 32.21
N ARG A 559 42.24 -10.53 31.29
CA ARG A 559 42.70 -10.43 29.88
C ARG A 559 43.47 -9.16 29.52
N ALA A 560 43.73 -8.29 30.49
CA ALA A 560 44.52 -7.06 30.30
C ALA A 560 46.03 -7.25 30.56
N LEU A 561 46.51 -8.48 30.71
CA LEU A 561 47.93 -8.79 30.92
C LEU A 561 48.37 -9.82 29.89
N GLU A 562 49.01 -9.34 28.82
CA GLU A 562 50.18 -9.96 28.17
C GLU A 562 50.49 -9.22 26.86
N THR A 563 51.45 -8.29 26.92
CA THR A 563 52.21 -7.83 25.74
C THR A 563 53.70 -8.06 26.05
N PRO A 564 54.51 -8.66 25.17
CA PRO A 564 55.95 -8.75 25.36
C PRO A 564 56.61 -7.40 25.04
N GLY A 565 57.52 -6.98 25.91
CA GLY A 565 58.09 -5.64 25.91
C GLY A 565 59.28 -5.39 24.97
N ALA A 566 59.67 -4.11 24.92
CA ALA A 566 61.01 -3.66 24.60
C ALA A 566 61.32 -2.43 25.48
N LYS A 567 62.52 -2.45 26.06
CA LYS A 567 63.00 -1.60 27.16
C LYS A 567 63.45 -0.21 26.72
N ASP A 568 63.24 0.73 27.64
CA ASP A 568 63.93 1.98 27.98
C ASP A 568 65.26 2.27 27.25
N ASN A 569 65.42 3.50 26.72
CA ASN A 569 66.10 4.58 27.44
C ASN A 569 66.11 5.89 26.63
N TRP A 570 66.45 6.99 27.31
CA TRP A 570 67.03 8.28 26.83
C TRP A 570 66.25 9.56 27.20
N LEU A 571 66.63 10.10 28.37
CA LEU A 571 66.73 11.53 28.66
C LEU A 571 68.21 11.93 28.54
N ASN A 572 68.55 12.81 27.58
CA ASN A 572 69.46 13.95 27.75
C ASN A 572 69.65 14.67 26.41
N GLY A 573 69.56 16.00 26.45
CA GLY A 573 69.79 16.86 25.29
C GLY A 573 71.27 17.18 25.05
N SER A 574 71.58 17.62 23.83
CA SER A 574 72.56 18.68 23.60
C SER A 574 72.33 19.36 22.25
N SER A 575 72.46 20.67 22.30
CA SER A 575 72.62 21.65 21.23
C SER A 575 73.63 21.27 20.13
N GLY A 576 73.35 21.72 18.90
CA GLY A 576 74.31 21.83 17.80
C GLY A 576 73.68 22.52 16.59
N SER A 577 74.13 23.75 16.32
CA SER A 577 73.80 24.62 15.20
C SER A 577 74.49 24.17 13.90
N ASP A 578 73.82 24.31 12.74
CA ASP A 578 74.21 25.21 11.64
C ASP A 578 73.50 24.94 10.29
N GLU A 579 73.05 26.07 9.72
CA GLU A 579 73.00 26.49 8.30
C GLU A 579 72.05 25.89 7.23
N ASN A 580 71.09 26.75 6.85
CA ASN A 580 70.74 27.25 5.50
C ASN A 580 70.37 26.27 4.35
N SER A 581 69.08 26.29 3.99
CA SER A 581 68.67 26.61 2.61
C SER A 581 67.26 27.21 2.55
N LEU A 582 67.17 28.53 2.36
CA LEU A 582 65.93 29.26 2.06
C LEU A 582 65.67 29.18 0.55
N GLY A 583 64.77 28.29 0.15
CA GLY A 583 64.34 28.13 -1.23
C GLY A 583 63.14 29.00 -1.60
N ILE A 584 63.37 30.02 -2.42
CA ILE A 584 62.57 30.52 -3.59
C ILE A 584 61.07 30.90 -3.40
N GLY A 585 60.34 30.38 -2.40
CA GLY A 585 58.90 30.62 -2.24
C GLY A 585 58.50 32.01 -1.73
N THR A 586 59.39 32.73 -1.05
CA THR A 586 59.07 34.01 -0.41
C THR A 586 59.22 35.22 -1.33
N MET A 587 59.92 35.10 -2.47
CA MET A 587 60.10 36.19 -3.43
C MET A 587 58.95 36.32 -4.45
N LEU A 588 58.13 35.29 -4.65
CA LEU A 588 57.01 35.33 -5.61
C LEU A 588 55.81 36.15 -5.12
N LEU A 589 55.61 36.25 -3.79
CA LEU A 589 54.50 37.03 -3.19
C LEU A 589 54.64 38.55 -3.38
N TRP A 590 55.85 39.04 -3.68
CA TRP A 590 56.12 40.47 -3.92
C TRP A 590 56.38 40.79 -5.40
N SER A 591 56.17 39.82 -6.29
CA SER A 591 56.19 40.07 -7.73
C SER A 591 54.88 40.75 -8.17
N LEU A 592 54.93 41.59 -9.21
CA LEU A 592 53.77 42.29 -9.81
C LEU A 592 52.53 41.37 -10.03
N PRO A 593 52.68 40.09 -10.45
CA PRO A 593 51.56 39.15 -10.53
C PRO A 593 50.93 38.79 -9.18
N GLY A 594 51.73 38.65 -8.12
CA GLY A 594 51.23 38.30 -6.78
C GLY A 594 50.39 39.42 -6.15
N ILE A 595 50.76 40.67 -6.40
CA ILE A 595 50.01 41.85 -5.96
C ILE A 595 48.66 41.96 -6.70
N LEU A 596 48.60 41.57 -7.98
CA LEU A 596 47.34 41.52 -8.74
C LEU A 596 46.37 40.44 -8.23
N VAL A 597 46.87 39.27 -7.83
CA VAL A 597 46.04 38.21 -7.25
C VAL A 597 45.47 38.63 -5.89
N LEU A 598 46.26 39.29 -5.05
CA LEU A 598 45.79 39.85 -3.78
C LEU A 598 44.78 40.98 -3.98
N GLY A 599 44.99 41.84 -4.99
CA GLY A 599 44.02 42.88 -5.39
C GLY A 599 42.68 42.31 -5.87
N GLY A 600 42.72 41.21 -6.63
CA GLY A 600 41.52 40.49 -7.08
C GLY A 600 40.73 39.88 -5.93
N PHE A 601 41.40 39.29 -4.94
CA PHE A 601 40.76 38.77 -3.73
C PHE A 601 40.16 39.88 -2.86
N ALA A 602 40.83 41.03 -2.72
CA ALA A 602 40.28 42.17 -2.00
C ALA A 602 39.04 42.75 -2.71
N ALA A 603 39.04 42.85 -4.04
CA ALA A 603 37.90 43.30 -4.82
C ALA A 603 36.70 42.33 -4.73
N ALA A 604 36.95 41.03 -4.78
CA ALA A 604 35.92 40.00 -4.60
C ALA A 604 35.33 40.02 -3.19
N TYR A 605 36.17 40.21 -2.16
CA TYR A 605 35.72 40.33 -0.77
C TYR A 605 34.84 41.57 -0.55
N VAL A 606 35.22 42.73 -1.11
CA VAL A 606 34.42 43.96 -1.03
C VAL A 606 33.10 43.83 -1.82
N PHE A 607 33.12 43.15 -2.97
CA PHE A 607 31.92 42.90 -3.78
C PHE A 607 30.90 41.99 -3.06
N ILE A 608 31.38 40.91 -2.43
CA ILE A 608 30.54 39.98 -1.66
C ILE A 608 29.96 40.68 -0.41
N ASN A 609 30.74 41.51 0.27
CA ASN A 609 30.24 42.27 1.43
C ASN A 609 29.26 43.38 1.04
N ARG A 610 29.42 44.02 -0.14
CA ARG A 610 28.41 44.96 -0.66
C ARG A 610 27.08 44.28 -0.98
N ARG A 611 27.11 43.10 -1.58
CA ARG A 611 25.89 42.31 -1.86
C ARG A 611 25.19 41.80 -0.60
N ARG A 612 25.93 41.52 0.48
CA ARG A 612 25.34 41.18 1.78
C ARG A 612 24.62 42.37 2.43
N ALA A 613 25.12 43.59 2.23
CA ALA A 613 24.46 44.79 2.73
C ALA A 613 23.13 45.08 1.99
N GLU A 614 23.05 44.83 0.68
CA GLU A 614 21.82 44.97 -0.12
C GLU A 614 20.77 43.89 0.19
N MET A 615 21.20 42.67 0.54
CA MET A 615 20.27 41.62 1.00
C MET A 615 19.75 41.87 2.41
N ASN A 616 20.56 42.44 3.31
CA ASN A 616 20.10 42.80 4.66
C ASN A 616 19.12 43.98 4.63
N SER A 617 19.34 45.00 3.78
CA SER A 617 18.35 46.09 3.63
C SER A 617 17.03 45.61 3.03
N SER A 618 17.07 44.62 2.14
CA SER A 618 15.86 44.00 1.58
C SER A 618 15.14 43.13 2.60
N ARG A 619 15.88 42.48 3.52
CA ARG A 619 15.30 41.71 4.63
C ARG A 619 14.67 42.61 5.68
N ASP A 620 15.33 43.72 6.03
CA ASP A 620 14.81 44.69 6.98
C ASP A 620 13.56 45.41 6.42
N ALA A 621 13.52 45.68 5.11
CA ALA A 621 12.33 46.21 4.43
C ALA A 621 11.16 45.20 4.42
N MET A 622 11.44 43.92 4.20
CA MET A 622 10.43 42.86 4.23
C MET A 622 9.95 42.57 5.66
N GLU A 623 10.81 42.66 6.67
CA GLU A 623 10.42 42.58 8.08
C GLU A 623 9.60 43.80 8.53
N GLN A 624 9.85 45.00 7.97
CA GLN A 624 8.98 46.17 8.18
C GLN A 624 7.61 46.00 7.53
N GLU A 625 7.55 45.50 6.30
CA GLU A 625 6.29 45.26 5.59
C GLU A 625 5.44 44.20 6.29
N ILE A 626 6.06 43.15 6.84
CA ILE A 626 5.37 42.14 7.66
C ILE A 626 4.84 42.74 8.97
N ARG A 627 5.61 43.62 9.64
CA ARG A 627 5.12 44.30 10.86
C ARG A 627 3.96 45.25 10.59
N GLU A 628 4.01 46.00 9.49
CA GLU A 628 2.90 46.89 9.11
C GLU A 628 1.64 46.08 8.76
N LEU A 629 1.79 44.90 8.15
CA LEU A 629 0.67 43.98 7.88
C LEU A 629 0.10 43.37 9.17
N ASP A 630 0.93 43.01 10.14
CA ASP A 630 0.50 42.50 11.44
C ASP A 630 -0.19 43.58 12.29
N GLU A 631 0.34 44.80 12.34
CA GLU A 631 -0.30 45.94 13.02
C GLU A 631 -1.64 46.31 12.36
N ALA A 632 -1.73 46.25 11.03
CA ALA A 632 -2.99 46.45 10.30
C ALA A 632 -4.00 45.33 10.57
N ALA A 633 -3.55 44.09 10.75
CA ALA A 633 -4.40 42.95 11.09
C ALA A 633 -4.92 43.04 12.54
N GLU A 634 -4.08 43.46 13.49
CA GLU A 634 -4.50 43.71 14.88
C GLU A 634 -5.49 44.87 14.98
N THR A 635 -5.26 45.96 14.21
CA THR A 635 -6.19 47.09 14.17
C THR A 635 -7.56 46.68 13.61
N ARG A 636 -7.62 45.79 12.60
CA ARG A 636 -8.88 45.22 12.10
C ARG A 636 -9.57 44.31 13.12
N ARG A 637 -8.81 43.54 13.90
CA ARG A 637 -9.36 42.69 14.98
C ARG A 637 -9.97 43.54 16.09
N GLN A 638 -9.29 44.61 16.51
CA GLN A 638 -9.81 45.53 17.53
C GLN A 638 -11.05 46.30 17.06
N GLN A 639 -11.15 46.64 15.76
CA GLN A 639 -12.36 47.24 15.18
C GLN A 639 -13.52 46.25 15.03
N GLN A 640 -13.25 44.95 14.88
CA GLN A 640 -14.28 43.91 14.91
C GLN A 640 -14.77 43.60 16.32
N GLU A 641 -13.92 43.72 17.34
CA GLU A 641 -14.28 43.48 18.74
C GLU A 641 -15.01 44.67 19.42
N GLN A 642 -14.87 45.90 18.90
CA GLN A 642 -15.63 47.06 19.40
C GLN A 642 -16.99 47.30 18.69
N GLY A 643 -17.36 46.44 17.73
CA GLY A 643 -18.66 46.52 17.01
C GLY A 643 -19.79 45.70 17.62
N GLN A 644 -19.58 45.03 18.75
CA GLN A 644 -20.58 44.18 19.42
C GLN A 644 -20.80 44.60 20.87
N ASP A 645 -21.17 45.86 21.11
CA ASP A 645 -21.91 46.20 22.33
C ASP A 645 -22.71 47.50 22.12
N GLU A 646 -23.87 47.38 21.46
CA GLU A 646 -24.98 48.32 21.71
C GLU A 646 -26.32 47.61 21.50
N SER A 647 -26.91 47.21 22.63
CA SER A 647 -28.31 46.84 22.75
C SER A 647 -29.21 48.05 22.52
N VAL A 648 -30.22 47.96 21.63
CA VAL A 648 -31.42 48.79 21.73
C VAL A 648 -32.68 47.95 21.54
N ALA A 649 -33.61 48.25 22.42
CA ALA A 649 -34.87 47.62 22.75
C ALA A 649 -35.88 47.42 21.60
N VAL A 650 -36.76 46.46 21.89
CA VAL A 650 -38.04 46.15 21.26
C VAL A 650 -38.95 47.37 21.14
N GLU A 651 -39.57 47.56 19.97
CA GLU A 651 -40.93 48.10 19.87
C GLU A 651 -41.68 47.50 18.67
N GLU A 652 -42.96 47.20 18.90
CA GLU A 652 -43.93 46.55 18.02
C GLU A 652 -44.24 47.36 16.73
N ARG A 653 -44.56 46.66 15.62
CA ARG A 653 -45.80 46.84 14.85
C ARG A 653 -45.99 45.82 13.72
N THR A 654 -47.26 45.57 13.45
CA THR A 654 -47.97 44.56 12.64
C THR A 654 -47.82 44.66 11.11
N PRO A 655 -48.28 43.65 10.33
CA PRO A 655 -47.89 43.41 8.93
C PRO A 655 -48.80 44.10 7.91
N VAL A 656 -48.30 44.33 6.69
CA VAL A 656 -49.09 44.72 5.52
C VAL A 656 -48.59 43.99 4.27
N ASP A 657 -49.57 43.67 3.44
CA ASP A 657 -49.64 42.79 2.28
C ASP A 657 -48.71 43.07 1.07
N ALA A 658 -48.71 42.05 0.22
CA ALA A 658 -48.15 41.93 -1.13
C ALA A 658 -48.41 43.11 -2.07
N GLU A 659 -47.48 43.34 -3.00
CA GLU A 659 -47.79 43.46 -4.43
C GLU A 659 -46.54 43.35 -5.32
N GLU A 660 -46.81 42.80 -6.50
CA GLU A 660 -46.00 42.61 -7.70
C GLU A 660 -45.71 43.96 -8.39
N VAL A 661 -44.75 44.01 -9.34
CA VAL A 661 -44.70 44.85 -10.58
C VAL A 661 -43.28 45.32 -10.96
N GLU A 662 -42.85 44.80 -12.12
CA GLU A 662 -42.14 45.36 -13.31
C GLU A 662 -40.90 46.29 -13.25
N GLU A 663 -39.96 45.99 -14.18
CA GLU A 663 -38.93 46.88 -14.74
C GLU A 663 -39.56 48.14 -15.42
N PRO A 664 -38.80 49.25 -15.65
CA PRO A 664 -38.11 49.40 -16.96
C PRO A 664 -36.85 50.31 -17.02
N ASP A 665 -36.04 50.06 -18.08
CA ASP A 665 -35.27 50.94 -19.01
C ASP A 665 -34.37 52.13 -18.58
N GLY A 666 -33.21 52.22 -19.28
CA GLY A 666 -32.08 53.19 -19.15
C GLY A 666 -32.33 54.64 -19.62
N PRO A 667 -31.29 55.51 -19.89
CA PRO A 667 -30.31 55.28 -20.99
C PRO A 667 -28.88 55.94 -20.89
N LEU A 668 -28.00 55.47 -21.80
CA LEU A 668 -26.94 56.09 -22.64
C LEU A 668 -26.19 57.40 -22.27
N ILE A 669 -24.85 57.37 -22.48
CA ILE A 669 -23.95 58.25 -23.28
C ILE A 669 -22.49 57.77 -22.99
N ASP A 670 -21.45 57.76 -23.83
CA ASP A 670 -21.12 57.61 -25.26
C ASP A 670 -19.71 58.25 -25.46
N GLY A 671 -18.84 57.58 -26.24
CA GLY A 671 -17.58 58.08 -26.81
C GLY A 671 -16.27 57.70 -26.07
N LEU A 672 -15.16 57.28 -26.72
CA LEU A 672 -14.78 57.18 -28.13
C LEU A 672 -13.46 56.35 -28.25
N LEU A 673 -13.50 55.33 -29.13
CA LEU A 673 -12.53 54.88 -30.17
C LEU A 673 -11.08 54.39 -29.93
N SER A 674 -10.83 53.32 -30.72
CA SER A 674 -9.62 52.79 -31.39
C SER A 674 -8.63 51.94 -30.59
N ASP A 675 -8.07 50.83 -31.08
CA ASP A 675 -8.29 49.95 -32.24
C ASP A 675 -7.46 48.67 -32.00
N ASP A 676 -7.79 47.64 -32.77
CA ASP A 676 -6.98 46.50 -33.25
C ASP A 676 -7.19 45.09 -32.68
N GLU A 677 -7.49 44.24 -33.65
CA GLU A 677 -8.10 42.91 -33.64
C GLU A 677 -7.07 41.78 -33.59
N ASP A 678 -7.53 40.57 -33.22
CA ASP A 678 -7.81 39.50 -34.20
C ASP A 678 -7.70 38.11 -33.52
N PHE A 679 -8.82 37.40 -33.44
CA PHE A 679 -8.83 35.93 -33.36
C PHE A 679 -10.08 35.43 -34.10
N GLY A 680 -9.90 35.18 -35.39
CA GLY A 680 -10.81 34.42 -36.22
C GLY A 680 -10.83 32.92 -35.90
N SER A 681 -12.05 32.38 -35.90
CA SER A 681 -12.44 30.98 -35.95
C SER A 681 -11.97 30.26 -37.22
N LEU A 682 -11.74 28.94 -37.13
CA LEU A 682 -11.64 28.05 -38.30
C LEU A 682 -12.39 26.74 -38.07
N GLU A 683 -13.49 26.58 -38.81
CA GLU A 683 -14.03 25.31 -39.29
C GLU A 683 -13.49 25.05 -40.71
N ASP A 684 -13.51 23.77 -41.08
CA ASP A 684 -13.19 23.14 -42.37
C ASP A 684 -11.70 22.94 -42.71
N LEU A 685 -11.29 21.66 -42.80
CA LEU A 685 -10.88 21.04 -44.07
C LEU A 685 -10.58 19.54 -43.91
N ASP A 686 -11.36 18.75 -44.63
CA ASP A 686 -11.02 17.42 -45.14
C ASP A 686 -9.78 17.45 -46.06
N HIS A 687 -9.20 16.26 -46.28
CA HIS A 687 -8.05 15.90 -47.13
C HIS A 687 -6.66 15.95 -46.45
N PHE A 688 -6.11 14.78 -46.08
CA PHE A 688 -5.25 14.00 -46.99
C PHE A 688 -4.87 12.66 -46.35
N ARG A 689 -5.15 11.60 -47.11
CA ARG A 689 -4.64 10.23 -46.98
C ARG A 689 -3.45 10.11 -47.95
N ASP A 690 -2.60 9.12 -47.70
CA ASP A 690 -1.42 8.68 -48.48
C ASP A 690 -0.14 9.53 -48.40
N ASP A 691 0.86 8.98 -47.71
CA ASP A 691 2.12 8.56 -48.36
C ASP A 691 3.04 7.87 -47.34
N ASN A 692 3.01 6.53 -47.33
CA ASN A 692 4.18 5.71 -47.02
C ASN A 692 3.88 4.25 -47.38
N ASP A 693 4.31 3.82 -48.57
CA ASP A 693 5.01 2.53 -48.73
C ASP A 693 5.47 2.27 -50.18
N LYS A 694 6.78 2.04 -50.30
CA LYS A 694 7.54 1.35 -51.37
C LYS A 694 8.89 1.01 -50.69
N LEU A 695 9.43 -0.20 -50.58
CA LEU A 695 9.34 -1.45 -51.34
C LEU A 695 9.74 -2.63 -50.42
N SER A 696 9.14 -3.80 -50.58
CA SER A 696 9.84 -5.04 -51.02
C SER A 696 8.84 -6.18 -51.21
N GLU A 697 8.91 -6.76 -52.40
CA GLU A 697 8.36 -8.07 -52.81
C GLU A 697 9.09 -9.17 -51.99
N ASP A 698 8.52 -10.31 -51.61
CA ASP A 698 8.00 -11.40 -52.43
C ASP A 698 7.31 -12.47 -51.55
N GLU A 699 6.55 -13.34 -52.23
CA GLU A 699 6.10 -14.71 -51.90
C GLU A 699 4.66 -14.93 -51.36
N GLU A 700 3.90 -15.55 -52.26
CA GLU A 700 2.53 -16.03 -52.21
C GLU A 700 2.38 -17.26 -51.30
N ASP A 701 1.22 -17.39 -50.63
CA ASP A 701 0.47 -18.65 -50.67
C ASP A 701 -1.01 -18.39 -50.36
N VAL A 702 -1.84 -18.81 -51.32
CA VAL A 702 -3.29 -18.63 -51.42
C VAL A 702 -3.99 -19.83 -50.80
N PHE A 703 -4.97 -19.63 -49.93
CA PHE A 703 -6.09 -20.58 -49.82
C PHE A 703 -7.44 -19.88 -49.59
N ASP A 704 -8.36 -20.31 -50.46
CA ASP A 704 -9.65 -19.78 -50.84
C ASP A 704 -10.79 -20.32 -49.94
N LEU A 705 -11.79 -19.48 -49.67
CA LEU A 705 -13.03 -19.83 -48.98
C LEU A 705 -14.20 -19.60 -49.93
N GLY A 706 -14.73 -20.70 -50.46
CA GLY A 706 -15.90 -20.69 -51.33
C GLY A 706 -16.72 -21.97 -51.21
N ASP A 707 -17.90 -21.80 -50.60
CA ASP A 707 -19.19 -22.34 -51.03
C ASP A 707 -19.47 -23.85 -50.90
N LEU A 708 -20.63 -24.16 -50.29
CA LEU A 708 -21.60 -25.15 -50.81
C LEU A 708 -22.85 -25.17 -49.93
N SER A 709 -23.93 -24.66 -50.54
CA SER A 709 -25.32 -24.86 -50.17
C SER A 709 -25.88 -26.14 -50.81
N ASP A 710 -27.08 -26.52 -50.35
CA ASP A 710 -28.03 -27.50 -50.89
C ASP A 710 -27.82 -29.00 -50.58
N LEU A 711 -28.75 -29.53 -49.77
CA LEU A 711 -29.45 -30.79 -50.05
C LEU A 711 -30.83 -30.80 -49.34
N SER A 712 -31.85 -30.38 -50.12
CA SER A 712 -33.21 -30.94 -50.31
C SER A 712 -34.04 -31.49 -49.14
N ASP A 713 -35.22 -30.88 -48.99
CA ASP A 713 -36.48 -31.41 -48.46
C ASP A 713 -37.04 -32.62 -49.24
N GLU A 714 -37.81 -33.48 -48.54
CA GLU A 714 -39.06 -34.18 -48.94
C GLU A 714 -39.43 -35.14 -47.77
N LEU A 715 -40.65 -35.40 -47.30
CA LEU A 715 -42.03 -34.94 -47.48
C LEU A 715 -42.86 -35.67 -46.40
N GLU A 716 -43.95 -35.05 -45.94
CA GLU A 716 -45.30 -35.61 -45.64
C GLU A 716 -45.96 -35.12 -44.33
N ASP A 717 -47.11 -34.49 -44.59
CA ASP A 717 -48.28 -34.13 -43.77
C ASP A 717 -48.70 -35.16 -42.69
N ASP A 718 -49.42 -34.85 -41.61
CA ASP A 718 -50.71 -34.14 -41.60
C ASP A 718 -51.14 -33.81 -40.14
N LYS A 719 -51.63 -32.58 -39.96
CA LYS A 719 -52.70 -32.09 -39.04
C LYS A 719 -52.72 -32.49 -37.56
N GLU A 720 -52.62 -31.48 -36.69
CA GLU A 720 -53.40 -31.44 -35.44
C GLU A 720 -54.09 -30.10 -35.22
N ASP A 721 -55.39 -30.19 -34.99
CA ASP A 721 -56.37 -29.13 -34.83
C ASP A 721 -56.38 -28.61 -33.37
N SER A 722 -56.35 -27.29 -33.26
CA SER A 722 -57.22 -26.49 -32.38
C SER A 722 -57.02 -26.47 -30.85
N LYS A 723 -56.92 -25.21 -30.38
CA LYS A 723 -57.53 -24.61 -29.18
C LYS A 723 -56.86 -24.81 -27.80
N THR A 724 -56.27 -23.69 -27.38
CA THR A 724 -56.31 -23.07 -26.04
C THR A 724 -57.56 -23.36 -25.19
N PRO A 725 -57.50 -23.21 -23.85
CA PRO A 725 -56.61 -22.34 -23.07
C PRO A 725 -55.54 -23.04 -22.24
#